data_AF-A0AAX1EIF6-F1
#
_entry.id   AF-A0AAX1EIF6-F1
#
_cell.length_a   1.000
_cell.length_b   1.000
_cell.length_c   1.000
_cell.angle_alpha   90.00
_cell.angle_beta   90.00
_cell.angle_gamma   90.00
#
_symmetry.space_group_name_H-M   'P 1'
#
loop_
_entity.id
_entity.type
_entity.pdbx_description
1 polymer ?
#
loop_
_entity_poly.entity_id
_entity_poly.type
_entity_poly.pdbx_seq_one_letter_code
_entity_poly.pdbx_strand_id
1 'polypeptide(L)'
;MPNTSAVQYKTRILKKIAEKEGGKNHRSGYDGFYRCEQDQTEYFIKQPESKELFAELFAGLLLKEFIERGLIDPVYHDSFILADWIRLPDDSLALIQPKVNFARLSKITGTENSTESDRSAFQELFTDYGKLGAEGAWFALDESLMFSVLFGDNSVHSGNVVRLTEVTPDRPRQFARIDWGAAFRNYGHPKNNRNVLVTLEIQSLTAKHKNYYAKYQSIPGLFPSIALNAKTLQDKIGQKAEESEIPPEKLMTDIVSTALSQVPSELLNGQTQKDIAEYLGIPSFTEIDVKNKDSYQRFAFDFTSVLMKRLQKTTQLEEHTVKKAAAPNIAEVINKPESTLIDLMLTLQNMGSDLLGSMHDQIGLNEVNVFVRKFNDFVDGIARHAEEVNFWQHQKTQNILAPFFTGQKDTFYHGDAFVPHYREATIIRRLYSMLPFGKEKLEGAPRFQPYDENHLREIDDENWKKIQALLSKGVLIITMMKKIKDFKEFAKSTEELEQITIFTEQIIRDVKEFMSCYLEIENRLLSSAVSKESFESDFFYPIADEELDEMTGEQLASICMEELNGPNCASSSLVTRIVSDKKRWDKINTVLDEKAEELKRRNTGHNAKNIEQLQCWGEMIAKAKELNSSKLQIDEIELYYENLPEVLKIFGKGLIDYLTQLQEFKKTIAVTPQIDMDNSIQAWLSFTTESENSKRNKRIQFFELQQSFSKLPAILKEAYRESYACAWKKFVDFLFSEREVLSSLSGQQLAVLCLEELKLGEPDKVIAAVIGDNRLWQIMDEVIDSPQFEASKVDIQKMRNWHKQATEFTSHFQEFEKSRHTSSSRDIKKSFLGMSSAYDQLPECLQELLTQEKIESQELYKGLVSKEDKYKKALEQFNPDTPTYADFSTLNVAFFQLPRDLQKEYHESYIGAWEKIAASLKRNQLSDATTVTEKLATVKILQEGYSLLEEIGNQPIILASELDALQNYLQKLTDFDAVENGKLEAFKELQNAFFALTEDVKRNHQQDYIEARNQFVQWLRANQIPEIKTLQEKLGAIEAIEKSLDIENAKTEAVDKLLEEKELYQRLMDAAREDTILSRVINDHKEKLSKFSKAVIEDLFILKRFHDEKNQLNQNNKFGKKYTASLDGFFEETLKIRLSDSPMKVQQDQMKKEAEKQFNKRHSTRRLVADALMLIGILFGGLGLVVGGIRVGVLKTTFLFTHAPTDRENDFTALLKKEDAPQHAEDENASMKENLFKPDSSILAY
;
A
#
# COMPACT_ATOMS: atom_id res chain seq x y z
N MET A 1 7.75 28.05 -38.71
CA MET A 1 7.28 27.47 -37.44
C MET A 1 8.32 26.45 -37.03
N PRO A 2 9.07 26.64 -35.93
CA PRO A 2 10.09 25.66 -35.57
C PRO A 2 9.38 24.40 -35.07
N ASN A 3 9.66 23.27 -35.71
CA ASN A 3 9.32 21.93 -35.24
C ASN A 3 9.92 21.74 -33.83
N THR A 4 9.12 21.88 -32.78
CA THR A 4 9.48 21.36 -31.45
C THR A 4 8.73 20.05 -31.28
N SER A 5 9.50 18.95 -31.32
CA SER A 5 9.08 17.60 -30.97
C SER A 5 8.28 17.63 -29.67
N ALA A 6 7.17 16.89 -29.61
CA ALA A 6 6.37 16.74 -28.40
C ALA A 6 7.26 16.22 -27.26
N VAL A 7 7.24 16.90 -26.11
CA VAL A 7 8.04 16.54 -24.94
C VAL A 7 7.20 15.60 -24.07
N GLN A 8 7.77 14.49 -23.61
CA GLN A 8 7.06 13.55 -22.73
C GLN A 8 7.46 13.78 -21.27
N TYR A 9 6.47 13.85 -20.39
CA TYR A 9 6.65 13.90 -18.95
C TYR A 9 5.80 12.80 -18.31
N LYS A 10 6.45 11.78 -17.73
CA LYS A 10 5.78 10.57 -17.23
C LYS A 10 4.94 9.96 -18.38
N THR A 11 3.63 9.84 -18.23
CA THR A 11 2.71 9.35 -19.28
C THR A 11 2.06 10.46 -20.11
N ARG A 12 2.43 11.72 -19.88
CA ARG A 12 1.78 12.91 -20.47
C ARG A 12 2.57 13.45 -21.66
N ILE A 13 1.84 13.95 -22.65
CA ILE A 13 2.42 14.59 -23.85
C ILE A 13 2.27 16.10 -23.70
N LEU A 14 3.39 16.81 -23.74
CA LEU A 14 3.47 18.25 -23.52
C LEU A 14 3.76 18.99 -24.84
N LYS A 15 2.92 19.98 -25.14
CA LYS A 15 3.09 20.90 -26.26
C LYS A 15 3.51 22.28 -25.78
N LYS A 16 4.56 22.84 -26.36
CA LYS A 16 5.00 24.21 -26.04
C LYS A 16 3.94 25.21 -26.51
N ILE A 17 3.47 26.06 -25.59
CA ILE A 17 2.43 27.07 -25.84
C ILE A 17 2.98 28.50 -25.83
N ALA A 18 4.09 28.75 -25.13
CA ALA A 18 4.73 30.06 -25.09
C ALA A 18 6.22 29.95 -24.75
N GLU A 19 7.00 30.93 -25.21
CA GLU A 19 8.37 31.17 -24.75
C GLU A 19 8.36 31.84 -23.36
N LYS A 20 9.46 31.74 -22.62
CA LYS A 20 9.63 32.58 -21.43
C LYS A 20 10.10 33.97 -21.84
N GLU A 21 9.61 35.01 -21.18
CA GLU A 21 9.93 36.40 -21.51
C GLU A 21 11.16 36.94 -20.75
N GLY A 22 11.63 36.27 -19.68
CA GLY A 22 12.73 36.73 -18.84
C GLY A 22 13.58 35.61 -18.20
N GLY A 23 14.76 35.96 -17.65
CA GLY A 23 15.68 35.06 -16.94
C GLY A 23 17.08 34.94 -17.56
N LYS A 24 18.08 34.54 -16.74
CA LYS A 24 19.53 34.58 -17.10
C LYS A 24 20.00 33.53 -18.13
N ASN A 25 19.16 32.61 -18.56
CA ASN A 25 19.59 31.45 -19.36
C ASN A 25 18.61 31.23 -20.52
N HIS A 26 18.84 31.79 -21.71
CA HIS A 26 18.21 31.29 -22.94
C HIS A 26 19.14 30.25 -23.57
N ARG A 27 19.41 29.16 -22.85
CA ARG A 27 20.42 28.17 -23.27
C ARG A 27 19.86 27.09 -24.20
N SER A 28 18.53 26.91 -24.22
CA SER A 28 17.88 25.82 -24.95
C SER A 28 16.65 26.32 -25.72
N GLY A 29 16.32 25.64 -26.83
CA GLY A 29 15.04 25.83 -27.51
C GLY A 29 13.83 25.28 -26.73
N TYR A 30 14.07 24.60 -25.60
CA TYR A 30 13.06 23.94 -24.79
C TYR A 30 12.55 24.79 -23.62
N ASP A 31 13.23 25.86 -23.25
CA ASP A 31 12.78 26.74 -22.18
C ASP A 31 11.43 27.40 -22.53
N GLY A 32 10.42 27.31 -21.66
CA GLY A 32 9.11 27.93 -21.91
C GLY A 32 7.95 27.24 -21.22
N PHE A 33 6.74 27.65 -21.60
CA PHE A 33 5.49 27.12 -21.06
C PHE A 33 4.93 26.03 -21.97
N TYR A 34 4.42 24.98 -21.36
CA TYR A 34 3.89 23.80 -22.03
C TYR A 34 2.49 23.47 -21.52
N ARG A 35 1.67 22.84 -22.36
CA ARG A 35 0.34 22.33 -21.98
C ARG A 35 0.25 20.84 -22.28
N CYS A 36 -0.32 20.11 -21.34
CA CYS A 36 -0.63 18.69 -21.46
C CYS A 36 -1.81 18.50 -22.42
N GLU A 37 -1.67 17.60 -23.39
CA GLU A 37 -2.75 17.33 -24.36
C GLU A 37 -3.94 16.63 -23.71
N GLN A 38 -3.68 15.77 -22.73
CA GLN A 38 -4.68 14.91 -22.11
C GLN A 38 -5.63 15.66 -21.15
N ASP A 39 -5.11 16.58 -20.34
CA ASP A 39 -5.86 17.21 -19.24
C ASP A 39 -5.78 18.75 -19.22
N GLN A 40 -5.13 19.36 -20.23
CA GLN A 40 -4.93 20.81 -20.34
C GLN A 40 -4.08 21.44 -19.23
N THR A 41 -3.46 20.65 -18.34
CA THR A 41 -2.57 21.18 -17.29
C THR A 41 -1.36 21.87 -17.90
N GLU A 42 -0.97 23.03 -17.34
CA GLU A 42 0.15 23.82 -17.83
C GLU A 42 1.39 23.67 -16.95
N TYR A 43 2.56 23.63 -17.60
CA TYR A 43 3.87 23.47 -16.97
C TYR A 43 4.85 24.53 -17.46
N PHE A 44 5.85 24.82 -16.65
CA PHE A 44 7.01 25.61 -17.03
C PHE A 44 8.26 24.71 -17.03
N ILE A 45 8.97 24.68 -18.16
CA ILE A 45 10.22 23.92 -18.32
C ILE A 45 11.39 24.89 -18.41
N LYS A 46 12.46 24.62 -17.64
CA LYS A 46 13.71 25.39 -17.69
C LYS A 46 14.93 24.48 -17.61
N GLN A 47 15.98 24.84 -18.35
CA GLN A 47 17.25 24.10 -18.35
C GLN A 47 18.40 24.94 -17.74
N PRO A 48 18.64 24.84 -16.42
CA PRO A 48 19.74 25.53 -15.74
C PRO A 48 21.08 24.77 -15.85
N GLU A 49 22.16 25.33 -15.30
CA GLU A 49 23.46 24.62 -15.17
C GLU A 49 23.36 23.41 -14.23
N SER A 50 24.20 22.39 -14.38
CA SER A 50 24.08 21.14 -13.64
C SER A 50 24.04 21.30 -12.11
N LYS A 51 24.76 22.29 -11.55
CA LYS A 51 24.77 22.56 -10.09
C LYS A 51 23.44 23.18 -9.62
N GLU A 52 22.90 24.12 -10.40
CA GLU A 52 21.61 24.76 -10.14
C GLU A 52 20.46 23.77 -10.39
N LEU A 53 20.57 22.92 -11.42
CA LEU A 53 19.64 21.82 -11.72
C LEU A 53 19.57 20.87 -10.53
N PHE A 54 20.72 20.40 -10.02
CA PHE A 54 20.76 19.54 -8.85
C PHE A 54 20.18 20.22 -7.62
N ALA A 55 20.60 21.46 -7.32
CA ALA A 55 20.17 22.17 -6.12
C ALA A 55 18.65 22.38 -6.09
N GLU A 56 18.07 22.82 -7.20
CA GLU A 56 16.63 23.08 -7.30
C GLU A 56 15.81 21.79 -7.33
N LEU A 57 16.24 20.77 -8.08
CA LEU A 57 15.61 19.46 -8.08
C LEU A 57 15.63 18.85 -6.67
N PHE A 58 16.80 18.86 -6.01
CA PHE A 58 16.95 18.25 -4.71
C PHE A 58 16.17 18.99 -3.62
N ALA A 59 16.09 20.32 -3.68
CA ALA A 59 15.22 21.11 -2.80
C ALA A 59 13.74 20.77 -3.03
N GLY A 60 13.32 20.65 -4.30
CA GLY A 60 11.97 20.24 -4.68
C GLY A 60 11.60 18.86 -4.15
N LEU A 61 12.49 17.88 -4.33
CA LEU A 61 12.32 16.50 -3.83
C LEU A 61 12.31 16.44 -2.29
N LEU A 62 13.16 17.22 -1.61
CA LEU A 62 13.11 17.29 -0.14
C LEU A 62 11.77 17.85 0.34
N LEU A 63 11.32 18.99 -0.19
CA LEU A 63 10.03 19.57 0.18
C LEU A 63 8.86 18.63 -0.13
N LYS A 64 8.94 17.90 -1.24
CA LYS A 64 7.99 16.84 -1.57
C LYS A 64 7.92 15.78 -0.47
N GLU A 65 9.06 15.30 0.03
CA GLU A 65 9.10 14.35 1.15
C GLU A 65 8.56 14.96 2.47
N PHE A 66 8.84 16.25 2.74
CA PHE A 66 8.26 16.94 3.90
C PHE A 66 6.72 17.01 3.79
N ILE A 67 6.18 17.25 2.59
CA ILE A 67 4.74 17.24 2.31
C ILE A 67 4.16 15.83 2.48
N GLU A 68 4.73 14.82 1.79
CA GLU A 68 4.22 13.44 1.77
C GLU A 68 4.24 12.78 3.16
N ARG A 69 5.15 13.20 4.05
CA ARG A 69 5.23 12.69 5.42
C ARG A 69 4.45 13.51 6.45
N GLY A 70 3.69 14.53 6.00
CA GLY A 70 2.88 15.38 6.87
C GLY A 70 3.70 16.28 7.80
N LEU A 71 4.92 16.64 7.41
CA LEU A 71 5.75 17.59 8.15
C LEU A 71 5.43 19.05 7.79
N ILE A 72 4.86 19.28 6.60
CA ILE A 72 4.28 20.55 6.16
C ILE A 72 2.76 20.40 6.11
N ASP A 73 2.03 21.31 6.74
CA ASP A 73 0.56 21.25 6.77
C ASP A 73 -0.05 21.52 5.39
N PRO A 74 -1.18 20.85 5.04
CA PRO A 74 -1.87 21.01 3.76
C PRO A 74 -2.11 22.46 3.32
N VAL A 75 -2.49 23.34 4.25
CA VAL A 75 -2.74 24.76 3.96
C VAL A 75 -1.51 25.48 3.37
N TYR A 76 -0.30 24.97 3.56
CA TYR A 76 0.93 25.56 3.04
C TYR A 76 1.44 24.92 1.75
N HIS A 77 0.84 23.83 1.26
CA HIS A 77 1.38 23.07 0.11
C HIS A 77 1.55 23.95 -1.13
N ASP A 78 0.58 24.81 -1.42
CA ASP A 78 0.61 25.72 -2.58
C ASP A 78 1.72 26.78 -2.51
N SER A 79 2.29 27.03 -1.32
CA SER A 79 3.46 27.92 -1.17
C SER A 79 4.74 27.35 -1.77
N PHE A 80 4.78 26.04 -2.01
CA PHE A 80 5.96 25.34 -2.49
C PHE A 80 5.75 24.87 -3.92
N ILE A 81 6.16 25.70 -4.89
CA ILE A 81 6.10 25.34 -6.30
C ILE A 81 7.31 24.47 -6.62
N LEU A 82 7.10 23.16 -6.51
CA LEU A 82 8.16 22.16 -6.58
C LEU A 82 8.57 21.88 -8.03
N ALA A 83 9.88 21.80 -8.25
CA ALA A 83 10.45 21.31 -9.50
C ALA A 83 10.61 19.79 -9.46
N ASP A 84 10.25 19.13 -10.54
CA ASP A 84 10.62 17.75 -10.87
C ASP A 84 11.59 17.78 -12.07
N TRP A 85 12.17 16.64 -12.44
CA TRP A 85 13.02 16.54 -13.61
C TRP A 85 12.27 16.01 -14.83
N ILE A 86 12.75 16.37 -16.01
CA ILE A 86 12.25 15.86 -17.28
C ILE A 86 13.42 15.60 -18.23
N ARG A 87 13.32 14.53 -19.01
CA ARG A 87 14.25 14.24 -20.11
C ARG A 87 13.74 14.90 -21.38
N LEU A 88 14.59 15.71 -21.99
CA LEU A 88 14.30 16.38 -23.26
C LEU A 88 14.60 15.43 -24.44
N PRO A 89 14.05 15.70 -25.64
CA PRO A 89 14.29 14.87 -26.82
C PRO A 89 15.76 14.75 -27.28
N ASP A 90 16.64 15.61 -26.81
CA ASP A 90 18.09 15.56 -27.04
C ASP A 90 18.86 14.83 -25.92
N ASP A 91 18.15 14.04 -25.11
CA ASP A 91 18.63 13.32 -23.91
C ASP A 91 19.17 14.20 -22.78
N SER A 92 19.11 15.53 -22.92
CA SER A 92 19.49 16.43 -21.85
C SER A 92 18.43 16.50 -20.76
N LEU A 93 18.86 16.79 -19.52
CA LEU A 93 17.95 16.96 -18.38
C LEU A 93 17.53 18.42 -18.24
N ALA A 94 16.28 18.62 -17.83
CA ALA A 94 15.72 19.91 -17.47
C ALA A 94 14.82 19.79 -16.23
N LEU A 95 14.43 20.94 -15.68
CA LEU A 95 13.44 21.04 -14.62
C LEU A 95 12.07 21.33 -15.21
N ILE A 96 11.05 20.68 -14.67
CA ILE A 96 9.65 20.93 -14.96
C ILE A 96 8.92 21.29 -13.66
N GLN A 97 8.08 22.32 -13.70
CA GLN A 97 7.27 22.75 -12.56
C GLN A 97 5.86 23.09 -13.02
N PRO A 98 4.83 22.96 -12.17
CA PRO A 98 3.48 23.39 -12.51
C PRO A 98 3.45 24.90 -12.79
N LYS A 99 2.66 25.31 -13.78
CA LYS A 99 2.43 26.73 -14.05
C LYS A 99 1.35 27.23 -13.10
N VAL A 100 1.71 28.20 -12.27
CA VAL A 100 0.81 28.84 -11.30
C VAL A 100 0.63 30.32 -11.61
N ASN A 101 -0.54 30.86 -11.29
CA ASN A 101 -0.85 32.28 -11.47
C ASN A 101 -0.44 33.08 -10.24
N PHE A 102 0.50 34.01 -10.39
CA PHE A 102 1.01 34.81 -9.28
C PHE A 102 1.33 36.26 -9.66
N ALA A 103 1.34 37.12 -8.64
CA ALA A 103 1.90 38.46 -8.69
C ALA A 103 3.32 38.45 -8.10
N ARG A 104 4.28 39.04 -8.82
CA ARG A 104 5.65 39.22 -8.32
C ARG A 104 5.68 40.18 -7.14
N LEU A 105 6.60 39.97 -6.20
CA LEU A 105 6.78 40.88 -5.07
C LEU A 105 7.20 42.28 -5.50
N SER A 106 7.87 42.41 -6.66
CA SER A 106 8.26 43.70 -7.23
C SER A 106 7.04 44.58 -7.54
N LYS A 107 5.97 43.96 -8.05
CA LYS A 107 4.68 44.62 -8.31
C LYS A 107 4.03 45.09 -7.01
N ILE A 108 4.09 44.26 -5.98
CA ILE A 108 3.50 44.55 -4.66
C ILE A 108 4.28 45.68 -3.95
N THR A 109 5.61 45.66 -4.03
CA THR A 109 6.48 46.68 -3.40
C THR A 109 6.65 47.95 -4.22
N GLY A 110 6.17 47.96 -5.48
CA GLY A 110 6.23 49.10 -6.40
C GLY A 110 7.64 49.38 -6.92
N THR A 111 8.40 48.33 -7.24
CA THR A 111 9.80 48.38 -7.72
C THR A 111 9.96 47.91 -9.18
N GLU A 112 8.85 47.90 -9.93
CA GLU A 112 8.84 47.58 -11.36
C GLU A 112 9.19 48.80 -12.21
N ASN A 113 9.87 48.56 -13.33
CA ASN A 113 10.20 49.60 -14.30
C ASN A 113 8.95 50.01 -15.10
N SER A 114 8.93 51.22 -15.66
CA SER A 114 7.82 51.79 -16.45
C SER A 114 7.48 51.04 -17.76
N THR A 115 8.04 49.84 -17.98
CA THR A 115 7.88 48.99 -19.18
C THR A 115 7.41 47.57 -18.87
N GLU A 116 6.80 47.33 -17.72
CA GLU A 116 6.02 46.12 -17.32
C GLU A 116 6.70 44.73 -17.31
N SER A 117 7.92 44.52 -17.79
CA SER A 117 8.46 43.14 -17.92
C SER A 117 9.44 42.68 -16.85
N ASP A 118 10.36 43.52 -16.33
CA ASP A 118 11.48 43.04 -15.49
C ASP A 118 11.78 43.87 -14.24
N ARG A 119 12.29 43.18 -13.21
CA ARG A 119 12.80 43.78 -11.96
C ARG A 119 13.96 44.73 -12.25
N SER A 120 14.02 45.87 -11.57
CA SER A 120 15.26 46.64 -11.50
C SER A 120 16.08 46.19 -10.30
N ALA A 121 17.13 45.42 -10.57
CA ALA A 121 18.12 45.03 -9.56
C ALA A 121 18.74 46.24 -8.85
N PHE A 122 18.81 47.39 -9.54
CA PHE A 122 19.28 48.65 -8.97
C PHE A 122 18.25 49.31 -8.04
N GLN A 123 16.96 49.34 -8.40
CA GLN A 123 15.92 49.84 -7.50
C GLN A 123 15.75 48.92 -6.29
N GLU A 124 15.82 47.60 -6.50
CA GLU A 124 15.75 46.59 -5.45
C GLU A 124 16.89 46.74 -4.42
N LEU A 125 18.07 47.24 -4.82
CA LEU A 125 19.20 47.52 -3.93
C LEU A 125 18.83 48.48 -2.77
N PHE A 126 17.99 49.46 -3.06
CA PHE A 126 17.55 50.50 -2.11
C PHE A 126 16.14 50.23 -1.56
N THR A 127 15.53 49.10 -1.93
CA THR A 127 14.17 48.76 -1.52
C THR A 127 14.16 48.12 -0.14
N ASP A 128 13.33 48.66 0.72
CA ASP A 128 12.89 48.03 1.95
C ASP A 128 11.61 47.22 1.69
N TYR A 129 11.55 45.97 2.14
CA TYR A 129 10.36 45.14 2.04
C TYR A 129 9.31 45.45 3.12
N GLY A 130 9.54 46.46 3.96
CA GLY A 130 8.57 46.93 4.96
C GLY A 130 7.21 47.32 4.40
N LYS A 131 7.11 47.64 3.10
CA LYS A 131 5.82 47.84 2.41
C LYS A 131 4.93 46.59 2.41
N LEU A 132 5.50 45.39 2.48
CA LEU A 132 4.75 44.15 2.65
C LEU A 132 4.05 44.10 4.00
N GLY A 133 4.63 44.75 5.02
CA GLY A 133 3.97 44.96 6.31
C GLY A 133 2.69 45.79 6.16
N ALA A 134 2.67 46.79 5.27
CA ALA A 134 1.49 47.63 5.03
C ALA A 134 0.34 46.93 4.27
N GLU A 135 0.62 45.80 3.59
CA GLU A 135 -0.42 44.96 2.97
C GLU A 135 -1.28 44.23 4.01
N GLY A 136 -0.82 44.14 5.26
CA GLY A 136 -1.56 43.57 6.39
C GLY A 136 -1.43 42.05 6.52
N ALA A 137 -1.75 41.29 5.47
CA ALA A 137 -1.71 39.84 5.46
C ALA A 137 -0.52 39.29 4.64
N TRP A 138 0.33 38.47 5.27
CA TRP A 138 1.48 37.81 4.64
C TRP A 138 1.47 36.29 4.81
N PHE A 139 0.32 35.65 4.63
CA PHE A 139 0.16 34.21 4.82
C PHE A 139 1.24 33.38 4.10
N ALA A 140 1.85 32.44 4.82
CA ALA A 140 2.89 31.52 4.35
C ALA A 140 4.21 32.14 3.87
N LEU A 141 4.40 33.46 4.02
CA LEU A 141 5.68 34.11 3.77
C LEU A 141 6.75 33.62 4.77
N ASP A 142 6.37 33.54 6.04
CA ASP A 142 7.18 32.97 7.12
C ASP A 142 7.55 31.51 6.86
N GLU A 143 6.59 30.68 6.45
CA GLU A 143 6.82 29.27 6.12
C GLU A 143 7.81 29.12 4.94
N SER A 144 7.58 29.88 3.86
CA SER A 144 8.46 29.90 2.69
C SER A 144 9.89 30.35 3.01
N LEU A 145 10.02 31.39 3.84
CA LEU A 145 11.32 31.91 4.28
C LEU A 145 11.99 30.97 5.27
N MET A 146 11.24 30.30 6.15
CA MET A 146 11.76 29.29 7.07
C MET A 146 12.47 28.17 6.31
N PHE A 147 11.84 27.57 5.30
CA PHE A 147 12.49 26.56 4.46
C PHE A 147 13.66 27.11 3.64
N SER A 148 13.58 28.35 3.15
CA SER A 148 14.71 29.01 2.48
C SER A 148 15.91 29.15 3.42
N VAL A 149 15.69 29.52 4.69
CA VAL A 149 16.74 29.57 5.72
C VAL A 149 17.26 28.16 6.02
N LEU A 150 16.39 27.15 6.16
CA LEU A 150 16.81 25.77 6.40
C LEU A 150 17.71 25.24 5.29
N PHE A 151 17.36 25.50 4.03
CA PHE A 151 18.11 25.05 2.85
C PHE A 151 19.32 25.93 2.51
N GLY A 152 19.53 27.02 3.25
CA GLY A 152 20.64 27.94 3.03
C GLY A 152 20.51 28.75 1.74
N ASP A 153 19.30 28.87 1.22
CA ASP A 153 18.98 29.68 0.06
C ASP A 153 18.85 31.16 0.46
N ASN A 154 19.62 32.04 -0.19
CA ASN A 154 19.54 33.49 0.05
C ASN A 154 18.90 34.23 -1.11
N SER A 155 18.46 33.53 -2.15
CA SER A 155 17.86 34.14 -3.35
C SER A 155 16.37 34.43 -3.13
N VAL A 156 15.98 34.88 -1.93
CA VAL A 156 14.60 35.24 -1.53
C VAL A 156 14.25 36.66 -1.99
N HIS A 157 14.63 37.02 -3.19
CA HIS A 157 14.42 38.36 -3.73
C HIS A 157 13.03 38.51 -4.38
N SER A 158 12.68 39.71 -4.82
CA SER A 158 11.32 40.04 -5.26
C SER A 158 10.81 39.29 -6.51
N GLY A 159 11.72 38.70 -7.29
CA GLY A 159 11.37 37.78 -8.39
C GLY A 159 11.17 36.31 -8.02
N ASN A 160 11.51 35.91 -6.79
CA ASN A 160 11.56 34.50 -6.33
C ASN A 160 10.58 34.21 -5.17
N VAL A 161 10.15 35.26 -4.49
CA VAL A 161 9.00 35.24 -3.59
C VAL A 161 7.85 35.92 -4.32
N VAL A 162 6.69 35.26 -4.37
CA VAL A 162 5.53 35.71 -5.13
C VAL A 162 4.26 35.57 -4.30
N ARG A 163 3.16 36.19 -4.74
CA ARG A 163 1.83 36.03 -4.12
C ARG A 163 0.89 35.36 -5.11
N LEU A 164 0.27 34.26 -4.73
CA LEU A 164 -0.71 33.55 -5.55
C LEU A 164 -1.92 34.45 -5.82
N THR A 165 -2.53 34.30 -6.99
CA THR A 165 -3.64 35.18 -7.46
C THR A 165 -5.00 34.51 -7.51
N GLU A 166 -5.06 33.19 -7.36
CA GLU A 166 -6.32 32.47 -7.21
C GLU A 166 -6.83 32.67 -5.78
N VAL A 167 -8.02 33.25 -5.64
CA VAL A 167 -8.65 33.56 -4.36
C VAL A 167 -9.92 32.73 -4.26
N THR A 168 -9.94 31.73 -3.39
CA THR A 168 -11.21 31.19 -2.90
C THR A 168 -11.68 32.07 -1.73
N PRO A 169 -12.99 32.34 -1.57
CA PRO A 169 -13.49 33.28 -0.55
C PRO A 169 -13.12 32.92 0.89
N ASP A 170 -12.78 31.66 1.12
CA ASP A 170 -12.47 31.04 2.41
C ASP A 170 -10.96 30.86 2.66
N ARG A 171 -10.08 31.21 1.70
CA ARG A 171 -8.62 31.11 1.87
C ARG A 171 -7.92 32.48 1.85
N PRO A 172 -6.82 32.62 2.60
CA PRO A 172 -6.01 33.84 2.55
C PRO A 172 -5.20 33.91 1.26
N ARG A 173 -4.82 35.12 0.88
CA ARG A 173 -3.83 35.31 -0.19
C ARG A 173 -2.46 34.81 0.27
N GLN A 174 -1.99 33.76 -0.39
CA GLN A 174 -0.82 33.01 0.01
C GLN A 174 0.45 33.46 -0.71
N PHE A 175 1.53 33.64 0.04
CA PHE A 175 2.87 33.82 -0.52
C PHE A 175 3.48 32.45 -0.86
N ALA A 176 4.21 32.41 -1.96
CA ALA A 176 4.86 31.20 -2.46
C ALA A 176 6.31 31.47 -2.86
N ARG A 177 7.12 30.41 -2.85
CA ARG A 177 8.54 30.42 -3.21
C ARG A 177 8.73 29.71 -4.55
N ILE A 178 9.28 30.44 -5.53
CA ILE A 178 9.60 29.92 -6.88
C ILE A 178 11.10 29.98 -7.17
N ASP A 179 11.68 28.93 -7.73
CA ASP A 179 13.11 28.83 -8.04
C ASP A 179 14.03 28.64 -6.81
N TRP A 180 14.48 27.41 -6.60
CA TRP A 180 15.40 27.03 -5.51
C TRP A 180 16.86 26.84 -5.97
N GLY A 181 17.25 27.36 -7.13
CA GLY A 181 18.57 27.10 -7.74
C GLY A 181 19.78 27.59 -6.92
N ALA A 182 19.57 28.45 -5.92
CA ALA A 182 20.62 28.91 -5.00
C ALA A 182 20.66 28.16 -3.65
N ALA A 183 19.80 27.15 -3.47
CA ALA A 183 19.80 26.29 -2.29
C ALA A 183 21.14 25.55 -2.14
N PHE A 184 21.46 25.21 -0.89
CA PHE A 184 22.61 24.38 -0.49
C PHE A 184 24.00 24.89 -0.90
N ARG A 185 24.15 26.14 -1.32
CA ARG A 185 25.47 26.71 -1.63
C ARG A 185 26.33 26.85 -0.37
N ASN A 186 27.52 26.24 -0.39
CA ASN A 186 28.43 26.14 0.76
C ASN A 186 27.74 25.58 2.03
N TYR A 187 26.70 24.75 1.87
CA TYR A 187 25.84 24.27 2.96
C TYR A 187 26.61 23.63 4.10
N GLY A 188 27.53 22.71 3.81
CA GLY A 188 28.34 22.00 4.80
C GLY A 188 29.44 22.85 5.45
N HIS A 189 29.76 24.03 4.92
CA HIS A 189 30.88 24.83 5.42
C HIS A 189 30.56 25.41 6.82
N PRO A 190 31.40 25.21 7.85
CA PRO A 190 31.07 25.64 9.23
C PRO A 190 30.78 27.13 9.40
N LYS A 191 31.45 28.00 8.64
CA LYS A 191 31.19 29.47 8.66
C LYS A 191 29.81 29.85 8.09
N ASN A 192 29.26 29.04 7.19
CA ASN A 192 27.94 29.24 6.57
C ASN A 192 26.78 28.98 7.56
N ASN A 193 27.07 28.25 8.64
CA ASN A 193 26.09 27.83 9.65
C ASN A 193 26.29 28.52 11.01
N ARG A 194 27.13 29.57 11.09
CA ARG A 194 27.29 30.37 12.33
C ARG A 194 26.07 31.24 12.57
N ASN A 195 25.67 31.99 11.56
CA ASN A 195 24.42 32.76 11.48
C ASN A 195 23.66 32.27 10.24
N VAL A 196 22.46 31.71 10.43
CA VAL A 196 21.68 31.10 9.34
C VAL A 196 21.13 32.12 8.35
N LEU A 197 21.03 33.40 8.74
CA LEU A 197 20.56 34.51 7.89
C LEU A 197 21.67 35.15 7.05
N VAL A 198 22.95 34.86 7.35
CA VAL A 198 24.09 35.47 6.67
C VAL A 198 25.04 34.38 6.18
N THR A 199 24.81 33.95 4.94
CA THR A 199 25.65 32.92 4.31
C THR A 199 27.04 33.42 3.95
N LEU A 200 27.92 32.46 3.70
CA LEU A 200 29.33 32.68 3.38
C LEU A 200 29.52 33.58 2.15
N GLU A 201 28.65 33.48 1.15
CA GLU A 201 28.69 34.33 -0.05
C GLU A 201 28.56 35.82 0.32
N ILE A 202 27.64 36.13 1.24
CA ILE A 202 27.30 37.49 1.68
C ILE A 202 28.38 38.10 2.58
N GLN A 203 29.21 37.27 3.21
CA GLN A 203 30.32 37.74 4.07
C GLN A 203 31.45 38.42 3.26
N SER A 204 31.46 38.27 1.93
CA SER A 204 32.40 38.99 1.05
C SER A 204 32.02 40.47 0.88
N LEU A 205 33.02 41.37 0.82
CA LEU A 205 32.79 42.82 0.69
C LEU A 205 32.00 43.21 -0.58
N THR A 206 32.05 42.39 -1.63
CA THR A 206 31.40 42.64 -2.92
C THR A 206 29.96 42.13 -3.00
N ALA A 207 29.49 41.28 -2.07
CA ALA A 207 28.16 40.64 -2.15
C ALA A 207 27.19 41.05 -1.02
N LYS A 208 27.55 42.00 -0.15
CA LYS A 208 26.67 42.47 0.95
C LYS A 208 25.27 42.90 0.50
N HIS A 209 25.15 43.43 -0.71
CA HIS A 209 23.87 43.87 -1.31
C HIS A 209 22.88 42.73 -1.58
N LYS A 210 23.34 41.47 -1.57
CA LYS A 210 22.50 40.28 -1.74
C LYS A 210 21.95 39.74 -0.42
N ASN A 211 22.12 40.45 0.69
CA ASN A 211 21.50 40.08 1.96
C ASN A 211 20.00 40.41 1.98
N TYR A 212 19.20 39.60 1.30
CA TYR A 212 17.76 39.84 1.19
C TYR A 212 17.02 39.61 2.51
N TYR A 213 17.49 38.70 3.39
CA TYR A 213 16.88 38.51 4.72
C TYR A 213 16.88 39.80 5.55
N ALA A 214 17.94 40.62 5.46
CA ALA A 214 17.97 41.92 6.13
C ALA A 214 16.87 42.88 5.65
N LYS A 215 16.35 42.72 4.43
CA LYS A 215 15.24 43.54 3.91
C LYS A 215 13.89 43.11 4.49
N TYR A 216 13.73 41.83 4.84
CA TYR A 216 12.53 41.32 5.49
C TYR A 216 12.46 41.67 6.98
N GLN A 217 13.59 42.01 7.61
CA GLN A 217 13.66 42.37 9.05
C GLN A 217 12.92 43.66 9.40
N SER A 218 12.46 44.43 8.41
CA SER A 218 11.59 45.60 8.61
C SER A 218 10.11 45.23 8.78
N ILE A 219 9.71 43.97 8.52
CA ILE A 219 8.35 43.47 8.70
C ILE A 219 8.23 42.98 10.15
N PRO A 220 7.49 43.70 11.01
CA PRO A 220 7.42 43.35 12.43
C PRO A 220 6.86 41.95 12.65
N GLY A 221 7.49 41.16 13.53
CA GLY A 221 6.99 39.84 13.95
C GLY A 221 7.26 38.69 12.97
N LEU A 222 7.80 38.95 11.77
CA LEU A 222 8.05 37.93 10.76
C LEU A 222 9.12 36.91 11.19
N PHE A 223 10.22 37.35 11.79
CA PHE A 223 11.30 36.45 12.24
C PHE A 223 10.93 35.58 13.45
N PRO A 224 10.23 36.12 14.46
CA PRO A 224 9.58 35.30 15.48
C PRO A 224 8.61 34.26 14.88
N SER A 225 7.85 34.61 13.84
CA SER A 225 6.97 33.67 13.14
C SER A 225 7.76 32.56 12.44
N ILE A 226 8.84 32.91 11.73
CA ILE A 226 9.78 31.93 11.13
C ILE A 226 10.33 30.98 12.21
N ALA A 227 10.71 31.51 13.39
CA ALA A 227 11.22 30.70 14.49
C ALA A 227 10.16 29.74 15.06
N LEU A 228 8.91 30.21 15.19
CA LEU A 228 7.78 29.40 15.63
C LEU A 228 7.45 28.28 14.64
N ASN A 229 7.46 28.56 13.33
CA ASN A 229 7.24 27.54 12.31
C ASN A 229 8.37 26.52 12.28
N ALA A 230 9.63 26.96 12.44
CA ALA A 230 10.77 26.05 12.60
C ALA A 230 10.64 25.17 13.85
N LYS A 231 10.11 25.71 14.95
CA LYS A 231 9.86 24.94 16.17
C LYS A 231 8.74 23.91 15.96
N THR A 232 7.67 24.31 15.29
CA THR A 232 6.56 23.44 14.91
C THR A 232 7.05 22.29 14.02
N LEU A 233 7.89 22.57 13.02
CA LEU A 233 8.52 21.55 12.18
C LEU A 233 9.40 20.61 13.01
N GLN A 234 10.22 21.13 13.93
CA GLN A 234 11.03 20.32 14.84
C GLN A 234 10.17 19.38 15.69
N ASP A 235 9.05 19.87 16.21
CA ASP A 235 8.14 19.08 17.06
C ASP A 235 7.42 18.00 16.24
N LYS A 236 6.97 18.31 15.00
CA LYS A 236 6.41 17.32 14.07
C LYS A 236 7.40 16.23 13.68
N ILE A 237 8.67 16.59 13.45
CA ILE A 237 9.73 15.59 13.20
C ILE A 237 9.86 14.68 14.44
N GLY A 238 9.83 15.24 15.64
CA GLY A 238 9.86 14.47 16.89
C GLY A 238 8.69 13.50 17.01
N GLN A 239 7.47 13.99 16.80
CA GLN A 239 6.25 13.19 16.85
C GLN A 239 6.26 12.05 15.81
N LYS A 240 6.60 12.35 14.55
CA LYS A 240 6.67 11.34 13.48
C LYS A 240 7.74 10.28 13.73
N ALA A 241 8.85 10.69 14.34
CA ALA A 241 9.93 9.77 14.70
C ALA A 241 9.50 8.83 15.84
N GLU A 242 8.77 9.35 16.84
CA GLU A 242 8.16 8.57 17.91
C GLU A 242 7.10 7.58 17.38
N GLU A 243 6.20 8.02 16.49
CA GLU A 243 5.22 7.17 15.79
C GLU A 243 5.87 6.01 15.02
N SER A 244 7.10 6.21 14.54
CA SER A 244 7.88 5.24 13.76
C SER A 244 8.92 4.48 14.59
N GLU A 245 8.96 4.67 15.90
CA GLU A 245 9.94 4.08 16.84
C GLU A 245 11.42 4.27 16.42
N ILE A 246 11.76 5.43 15.84
CA ILE A 246 13.12 5.78 15.43
C ILE A 246 13.56 7.15 15.97
N PRO A 247 14.88 7.42 16.08
CA PRO A 247 15.35 8.76 16.43
C PRO A 247 15.00 9.80 15.35
N PRO A 248 14.74 11.08 15.70
CA PRO A 248 14.51 12.18 14.75
C PRO A 248 15.58 12.29 13.66
N GLU A 249 16.85 12.10 14.01
CA GLU A 249 17.96 12.14 13.05
C GLU A 249 17.88 11.02 12.02
N LYS A 250 17.37 9.85 12.41
CA LYS A 250 17.18 8.72 11.50
C LYS A 250 16.04 8.99 10.54
N LEU A 251 14.90 9.50 11.02
CA LEU A 251 13.78 9.93 10.16
C LEU A 251 14.23 10.95 9.12
N MET A 252 14.99 11.96 9.55
CA MET A 252 15.52 12.99 8.63
C MET A 252 16.55 12.42 7.65
N THR A 253 17.40 11.49 8.09
CA THR A 253 18.33 10.78 7.18
C THR A 253 17.60 9.94 6.15
N ASP A 254 16.48 9.31 6.53
CA ASP A 254 15.62 8.56 5.63
C ASP A 254 14.92 9.47 4.61
N ILE A 255 14.45 10.65 5.02
CA ILE A 255 13.90 11.69 4.13
C ILE A 255 14.94 12.12 3.09
N VAL A 256 16.14 12.48 3.55
CA VAL A 256 17.25 12.89 2.67
C VAL A 256 17.65 11.76 1.72
N SER A 257 17.69 10.52 2.22
CA SER A 257 17.98 9.33 1.40
C SER A 257 16.92 9.08 0.32
N THR A 258 15.64 9.29 0.63
CA THR A 258 14.51 9.07 -0.29
C THR A 258 14.45 10.17 -1.36
N ALA A 259 14.71 11.41 -0.99
CA ALA A 259 14.86 12.51 -1.94
C ALA A 259 16.06 12.27 -2.88
N LEU A 260 17.20 11.78 -2.36
CA LEU A 260 18.38 11.47 -3.17
C LEU A 260 18.15 10.34 -4.17
N SER A 261 17.43 9.28 -3.79
CA SER A 261 17.16 8.15 -4.69
C SER A 261 16.28 8.53 -5.89
N GLN A 262 15.57 9.66 -5.80
CA GLN A 262 14.76 10.21 -6.90
C GLN A 262 15.57 11.07 -7.88
N VAL A 263 16.84 11.40 -7.56
CA VAL A 263 17.72 12.16 -8.46
C VAL A 263 18.19 11.26 -9.61
N PRO A 264 18.10 11.69 -10.89
CA PRO A 264 18.53 10.87 -12.02
C PRO A 264 20.03 10.61 -11.97
N SER A 265 20.42 9.33 -12.05
CA SER A 265 21.82 8.89 -11.96
C SER A 265 22.73 9.54 -13.01
N GLU A 266 22.18 9.93 -14.16
CA GLU A 266 22.89 10.59 -15.26
C GLU A 266 23.39 12.00 -14.90
N LEU A 267 22.72 12.66 -13.94
CA LEU A 267 23.16 13.95 -13.39
C LEU A 267 24.43 13.80 -12.53
N LEU A 268 24.68 12.60 -12.00
CA LEU A 268 25.77 12.30 -11.08
C LEU A 268 26.91 11.58 -11.80
N ASN A 269 27.54 12.28 -12.76
CA ASN A 269 28.72 11.78 -13.46
C ASN A 269 30.00 12.49 -12.97
N GLY A 270 31.14 11.79 -13.02
CA GLY A 270 32.37 12.09 -12.29
C GLY A 270 32.73 13.56 -12.03
N GLN A 271 32.82 14.42 -13.05
CA GLN A 271 33.16 15.83 -12.84
C GLN A 271 31.98 16.65 -12.29
N THR A 272 30.76 16.45 -12.80
CA THR A 272 29.56 17.12 -12.30
C THR A 272 29.33 16.82 -10.82
N GLN A 273 29.59 15.59 -10.39
CA GLN A 273 29.46 15.18 -9.00
C GLN A 273 30.48 15.88 -8.08
N LYS A 274 31.74 16.01 -8.50
CA LYS A 274 32.75 16.79 -7.76
C LYS A 274 32.38 18.26 -7.66
N ASP A 275 31.89 18.82 -8.76
CA ASP A 275 31.41 20.18 -8.86
C ASP A 275 30.22 20.46 -7.92
N ILE A 276 29.30 19.50 -7.78
CA ILE A 276 28.20 19.57 -6.82
C ILE A 276 28.72 19.39 -5.39
N ALA A 277 29.63 18.45 -5.12
CA ALA A 277 30.20 18.25 -3.78
C ALA A 277 30.91 19.52 -3.27
N GLU A 278 31.65 20.21 -4.15
CA GLU A 278 32.25 21.52 -3.86
C GLU A 278 31.18 22.59 -3.65
N TYR A 279 30.16 22.63 -4.50
CA TYR A 279 29.04 23.56 -4.37
C TYR A 279 28.30 23.40 -3.02
N LEU A 280 28.08 22.16 -2.58
CA LEU A 280 27.46 21.83 -1.29
C LEU A 280 28.40 22.07 -0.10
N GLY A 281 29.72 21.93 -0.30
CA GLY A 281 30.69 21.90 0.79
C GLY A 281 30.56 20.64 1.67
N ILE A 282 30.11 19.52 1.10
CA ILE A 282 29.95 18.22 1.79
C ILE A 282 30.76 17.16 1.04
N PRO A 283 31.96 16.79 1.52
CA PRO A 283 32.87 15.90 0.81
C PRO A 283 32.31 14.50 0.54
N SER A 284 31.42 13.99 1.39
CA SER A 284 30.82 12.65 1.22
C SER A 284 29.94 12.52 -0.03
N PHE A 285 29.65 13.60 -0.77
CA PHE A 285 28.92 13.55 -2.04
C PHE A 285 29.78 13.11 -3.24
N THR A 286 31.11 13.14 -3.15
CA THR A 286 32.00 13.02 -4.34
C THR A 286 31.92 11.68 -5.08
N GLU A 287 31.52 10.61 -4.40
CA GLU A 287 31.55 9.23 -4.93
C GLU A 287 30.27 8.45 -4.61
N ILE A 288 29.15 9.18 -4.43
CA ILE A 288 27.85 8.54 -4.21
C ILE A 288 27.30 7.91 -5.50
N ASP A 289 26.61 6.78 -5.36
CA ASP A 289 25.82 6.12 -6.40
C ASP A 289 24.37 5.97 -5.93
N VAL A 290 23.46 6.74 -6.52
CA VAL A 290 22.02 6.71 -6.17
C VAL A 290 21.33 5.37 -6.46
N LYS A 291 21.94 4.49 -7.27
CA LYS A 291 21.44 3.11 -7.50
C LYS A 291 21.81 2.15 -6.37
N ASN A 292 22.79 2.52 -5.54
CA ASN A 292 23.22 1.73 -4.40
C ASN A 292 22.98 2.50 -3.10
N LYS A 293 21.94 2.12 -2.36
CA LYS A 293 21.54 2.79 -1.12
C LYS A 293 22.70 2.99 -0.14
N ASP A 294 23.57 1.99 0.00
CA ASP A 294 24.70 2.02 0.93
C ASP A 294 25.75 3.07 0.55
N SER A 295 25.84 3.42 -0.74
CA SER A 295 26.83 4.38 -1.26
C SER A 295 26.56 5.83 -0.80
N TYR A 296 25.29 6.23 -0.66
CA TYR A 296 24.93 7.60 -0.28
C TYR A 296 24.44 7.76 1.16
N GLN A 297 24.38 6.68 1.96
CA GLN A 297 24.01 6.75 3.39
C GLN A 297 24.89 7.74 4.16
N ARG A 298 26.20 7.75 3.89
CA ARG A 298 27.12 8.67 4.56
C ARG A 298 26.81 10.13 4.23
N PHE A 299 26.57 10.43 2.95
CA PHE A 299 26.17 11.77 2.53
C PHE A 299 24.84 12.18 3.15
N ALA A 300 23.84 11.29 3.15
CA ALA A 300 22.54 11.58 3.75
C ALA A 300 22.68 11.94 5.24
N PHE A 301 23.48 11.18 5.99
CA PHE A 301 23.77 11.48 7.40
C PHE A 301 24.49 12.84 7.59
N ASP A 302 25.53 13.11 6.79
CA ASP A 302 26.29 14.36 6.88
C ASP A 302 25.42 15.58 6.52
N PHE A 303 24.56 15.46 5.50
CA PHE A 303 23.60 16.48 5.11
C PHE A 303 22.55 16.72 6.21
N THR A 304 21.96 15.65 6.75
CA THR A 304 21.00 15.72 7.87
C THR A 304 21.61 16.41 9.09
N SER A 305 22.87 16.12 9.41
CA SER A 305 23.57 16.76 10.53
C SER A 305 23.63 18.29 10.37
N VAL A 306 23.85 18.79 9.15
CA VAL A 306 23.82 20.23 8.86
C VAL A 306 22.40 20.78 8.92
N LEU A 307 21.43 20.07 8.33
CA LEU A 307 20.03 20.48 8.29
C LEU A 307 19.42 20.60 9.70
N MET A 308 19.62 19.61 10.56
CA MET A 308 19.16 19.63 11.95
C MET A 308 19.80 20.75 12.76
N LYS A 309 21.09 21.03 12.53
CA LYS A 309 21.78 22.16 13.16
C LYS A 309 21.21 23.50 12.69
N ARG A 310 20.86 23.64 11.41
CA ARG A 310 20.21 24.84 10.88
C ARG A 310 18.79 24.99 11.42
N LEU A 311 18.03 23.89 11.54
CA LEU A 311 16.71 23.88 12.15
C LEU A 311 16.75 24.41 13.58
N GLN A 312 17.62 23.84 14.42
CA GLN A 312 17.81 24.30 15.80
C GLN A 312 18.20 25.78 15.89
N LYS A 313 19.00 26.30 14.95
CA LYS A 313 19.36 27.72 14.90
C LYS A 313 18.20 28.60 14.43
N THR A 314 17.34 28.08 13.58
CA THR A 314 16.18 28.81 13.05
C THR A 314 15.11 28.97 14.12
N THR A 315 14.94 27.99 15.02
CA THR A 315 14.05 28.12 16.19
C THR A 315 14.49 29.18 17.21
N GLN A 316 15.68 29.76 17.04
CA GLN A 316 16.29 30.77 17.92
C GLN A 316 16.34 32.15 17.25
N LEU A 317 15.66 32.35 16.12
CA LEU A 317 15.59 33.66 15.49
C LEU A 317 14.71 34.58 16.35
N GLU A 318 15.25 35.76 16.62
CA GLU A 318 14.59 36.81 17.41
C GLU A 318 14.29 38.03 16.54
N GLU A 319 13.40 38.89 17.02
CA GLU A 319 13.16 40.20 16.41
C GLU A 319 14.44 41.06 16.51
N HIS A 320 14.91 41.60 15.38
CA HIS A 320 15.99 42.58 15.39
C HIS A 320 15.42 44.00 15.38
N THR A 321 16.03 44.92 16.14
CA THR A 321 15.64 46.34 16.16
C THR A 321 15.94 47.01 14.82
N VAL A 322 14.93 47.01 13.94
CA VAL A 322 14.93 47.73 12.65
C VAL A 322 13.97 48.92 12.74
N LYS A 323 14.11 49.89 11.83
CA LYS A 323 13.09 50.94 11.64
C LYS A 323 11.75 50.26 11.38
N LYS A 324 10.81 50.40 12.33
CA LYS A 324 9.47 49.82 12.24
C LYS A 324 8.75 50.36 11.01
N ALA A 325 8.30 49.47 10.12
CA ALA A 325 7.42 49.85 9.01
C ALA A 325 6.12 50.48 9.54
N ALA A 326 5.45 51.29 8.72
CA ALA A 326 4.14 51.82 9.07
C ALA A 326 3.13 50.68 9.20
N ALA A 327 2.29 50.73 10.23
CA ALA A 327 1.23 49.75 10.42
C ALA A 327 0.18 49.84 9.28
N PRO A 328 -0.47 48.73 8.90
CA PRO A 328 -1.59 48.73 7.95
C PRO A 328 -2.69 49.71 8.32
N ASN A 329 -3.31 50.34 7.31
CA ASN A 329 -4.59 51.04 7.48
C ASN A 329 -5.73 50.01 7.43
N ILE A 330 -6.29 49.68 8.59
CA ILE A 330 -7.28 48.60 8.72
C ILE A 330 -8.57 48.93 7.96
N ALA A 331 -9.00 50.20 7.96
CA ALA A 331 -10.21 50.61 7.24
C ALA A 331 -10.07 50.41 5.73
N GLU A 332 -8.90 50.73 5.16
CA GLU A 332 -8.61 50.46 3.75
C GLU A 332 -8.58 48.97 3.45
N VAL A 333 -7.95 48.16 4.31
CA VAL A 333 -7.85 46.70 4.13
C VAL A 333 -9.23 46.02 4.21
N ILE A 334 -10.09 46.43 5.15
CA ILE A 334 -11.48 45.94 5.29
C ILE A 334 -12.30 46.24 4.05
N ASN A 335 -12.15 47.45 3.48
CA ASN A 335 -12.96 47.89 2.35
C ASN A 335 -12.47 47.37 0.98
N LYS A 336 -11.30 46.71 0.90
CA LYS A 336 -10.84 46.05 -0.33
C LYS A 336 -11.83 44.94 -0.76
N PRO A 337 -12.37 44.97 -1.99
CA PRO A 337 -13.28 43.93 -2.47
C PRO A 337 -12.67 42.53 -2.43
N GLU A 338 -11.37 42.43 -2.75
CA GLU A 338 -10.65 41.17 -2.84
C GLU A 338 -10.14 40.60 -1.50
N SER A 339 -10.32 41.30 -0.37
CA SER A 339 -9.91 40.76 0.94
C SER A 339 -10.93 39.76 1.47
N THR A 340 -10.47 38.58 1.91
CA THR A 340 -11.31 37.59 2.59
C THR A 340 -11.39 37.87 4.10
N LEU A 341 -12.27 37.20 4.84
CA LEU A 341 -12.25 37.30 6.31
C LEU A 341 -10.88 36.90 6.88
N ILE A 342 -10.27 35.84 6.34
CA ILE A 342 -8.99 35.32 6.81
C ILE A 342 -7.86 36.32 6.56
N ASP A 343 -7.87 37.02 5.42
CA ASP A 343 -6.94 38.14 5.18
C ASP A 343 -7.06 39.22 6.28
N LEU A 344 -8.30 39.53 6.71
CA LEU A 344 -8.52 40.48 7.79
C LEU A 344 -8.01 39.95 9.12
N MET A 345 -8.33 38.71 9.48
CA MET A 345 -7.88 38.09 10.73
C MET A 345 -6.35 38.02 10.81
N LEU A 346 -5.68 37.63 9.73
CA LEU A 346 -4.23 37.67 9.62
C LEU A 346 -3.67 39.09 9.75
N THR A 347 -4.32 40.07 9.12
CA THR A 347 -3.91 41.48 9.26
C THR A 347 -3.97 41.91 10.72
N LEU A 348 -5.06 41.61 11.42
CA LEU A 348 -5.21 41.91 12.85
C LEU A 348 -4.16 41.18 13.69
N GLN A 349 -3.85 39.93 13.37
CA GLN A 349 -2.84 39.12 14.06
C GLN A 349 -1.44 39.74 13.89
N ASN A 350 -1.09 40.11 12.67
CA ASN A 350 0.22 40.64 12.30
C ASN A 350 0.48 42.03 12.88
N MET A 351 -0.58 42.83 13.09
CA MET A 351 -0.46 44.13 13.74
C MET A 351 -0.11 44.03 15.22
N GLY A 352 -0.53 42.96 15.90
CA GLY A 352 -0.23 42.73 17.32
C GLY A 352 -0.55 43.97 18.19
N SER A 353 0.45 44.51 18.87
CA SER A 353 0.29 45.69 19.73
C SER A 353 -0.10 46.98 19.00
N ASP A 354 0.21 47.09 17.70
CA ASP A 354 -0.12 48.29 16.89
C ASP A 354 -1.62 48.39 16.58
N LEU A 355 -2.35 47.32 16.86
CA LEU A 355 -3.79 47.28 16.67
C LEU A 355 -4.53 48.31 17.53
N LEU A 356 -4.01 48.61 18.72
CA LEU A 356 -4.64 49.52 19.68
C LEU A 356 -4.90 50.91 19.10
N GLY A 357 -3.88 51.54 18.52
CA GLY A 357 -4.02 52.86 17.91
C GLY A 357 -4.92 52.84 16.67
N SER A 358 -4.85 51.77 15.89
CA SER A 358 -5.59 51.65 14.62
C SER A 358 -7.09 51.40 14.84
N MET A 359 -7.46 50.57 15.83
CA MET A 359 -8.86 50.27 16.17
C MET A 359 -9.61 51.51 16.64
N HIS A 360 -8.97 52.36 17.45
CA HIS A 360 -9.58 53.59 17.94
C HIS A 360 -9.82 54.61 16.80
N ASP A 361 -8.82 54.81 15.94
CA ASP A 361 -8.84 55.90 14.97
C ASP A 361 -9.61 55.55 13.68
N GLN A 362 -9.51 54.32 13.20
CA GLN A 362 -9.87 53.96 11.82
C GLN A 362 -11.18 53.18 11.66
N ILE A 363 -11.69 52.51 12.70
CA ILE A 363 -12.89 51.66 12.60
C ILE A 363 -14.18 52.46 12.87
N GLY A 364 -15.12 52.40 11.93
CA GLY A 364 -16.49 52.92 12.04
C GLY A 364 -17.57 51.86 11.81
N LEU A 365 -18.84 52.27 11.83
CA LEU A 365 -19.99 51.35 11.68
C LEU A 365 -20.03 50.69 10.29
N ASN A 366 -19.60 51.41 9.25
CA ASN A 366 -19.51 50.87 7.89
C ASN A 366 -18.51 49.72 7.83
N GLU A 367 -17.31 49.91 8.39
CA GLU A 367 -16.24 48.92 8.40
C GLU A 367 -16.67 47.67 9.18
N VAL A 368 -17.35 47.84 10.33
CA VAL A 368 -17.93 46.71 11.08
C VAL A 368 -18.95 45.93 10.24
N ASN A 369 -19.84 46.63 9.52
CA ASN A 369 -20.83 45.97 8.66
C ASN A 369 -20.22 45.29 7.42
N VAL A 370 -19.12 45.83 6.88
CA VAL A 370 -18.34 45.16 5.83
C VAL A 370 -17.71 43.87 6.38
N PHE A 371 -17.14 43.93 7.59
CA PHE A 371 -16.58 42.77 8.28
C PHE A 371 -17.65 41.69 8.52
N VAL A 372 -18.85 42.08 8.97
CA VAL A 372 -20.01 41.17 9.15
C VAL A 372 -20.36 40.44 7.85
N ARG A 373 -20.38 41.13 6.70
CA ARG A 373 -20.64 40.47 5.41
C ARG A 373 -19.57 39.44 5.08
N LYS A 374 -18.28 39.81 5.18
CA LYS A 374 -17.17 38.89 4.94
C LYS A 374 -17.18 37.71 5.92
N PHE A 375 -17.64 37.92 7.16
CA PHE A 375 -17.84 36.86 8.14
C PHE A 375 -18.98 35.91 7.76
N ASN A 376 -20.11 36.43 7.28
CA ASN A 376 -21.21 35.59 6.79
C ASN A 376 -20.81 34.78 5.56
N ASP A 377 -20.07 35.40 4.62
CA ASP A 377 -19.53 34.71 3.44
C ASP A 377 -18.57 33.58 3.86
N PHE A 378 -17.77 33.81 4.90
CA PHE A 378 -16.90 32.79 5.50
C PHE A 378 -17.69 31.67 6.18
N VAL A 379 -18.73 31.99 6.97
CA VAL A 379 -19.62 30.99 7.61
C VAL A 379 -20.26 30.09 6.55
N ASP A 380 -20.75 30.67 5.45
CA ASP A 380 -21.33 29.89 4.35
C ASP A 380 -20.28 29.05 3.62
N GLY A 381 -19.09 29.61 3.38
CA GLY A 381 -17.95 28.91 2.79
C GLY A 381 -17.54 27.67 3.58
N ILE A 382 -17.27 27.84 4.88
CA ILE A 382 -16.83 26.74 5.74
C ILE A 382 -17.93 25.69 5.96
N ALA A 383 -19.20 26.11 6.09
CA ALA A 383 -20.31 25.19 6.23
C ALA A 383 -20.49 24.32 4.97
N ARG A 384 -20.33 24.92 3.78
CA ARG A 384 -20.40 24.20 2.50
C ARG A 384 -19.25 23.22 2.34
N HIS A 385 -18.02 23.66 2.57
CA HIS A 385 -16.83 22.80 2.45
C HIS A 385 -16.91 21.63 3.45
N ALA A 386 -17.31 21.89 4.70
CA ALA A 386 -17.51 20.84 5.70
C ALA A 386 -18.59 19.82 5.27
N GLU A 387 -19.63 20.26 4.58
CA GLU A 387 -20.66 19.37 4.03
C GLU A 387 -20.17 18.56 2.82
N GLU A 388 -19.45 19.19 1.89
CA GLU A 388 -18.90 18.57 0.69
C GLU A 388 -17.94 17.40 1.00
N VAL A 389 -17.20 17.47 2.11
CA VAL A 389 -16.28 16.40 2.53
C VAL A 389 -16.87 15.48 3.62
N ASN A 390 -18.15 15.63 3.96
CA ASN A 390 -18.79 14.97 5.08
C ASN A 390 -17.95 15.04 6.38
N PHE A 391 -17.55 16.26 6.74
CA PHE A 391 -16.73 16.55 7.93
C PHE A 391 -17.39 16.08 9.23
N TRP A 392 -18.71 16.03 9.26
CA TRP A 392 -19.54 15.57 10.38
C TRP A 392 -19.55 14.04 10.53
N GLN A 393 -19.07 13.31 9.52
CA GLN A 393 -19.13 11.85 9.43
C GLN A 393 -20.54 11.31 9.69
N HIS A 394 -21.56 11.99 9.15
CA HIS A 394 -22.94 11.55 9.34
C HIS A 394 -23.14 10.18 8.66
N GLN A 395 -23.80 9.26 9.37
CA GLN A 395 -24.14 7.91 8.88
C GLN A 395 -25.64 7.63 8.92
N LYS A 396 -26.43 8.62 9.33
CA LYS A 396 -27.88 8.52 9.61
C LYS A 396 -28.63 9.63 8.90
N THR A 397 -29.95 9.53 8.91
CA THR A 397 -30.89 10.58 8.47
C THR A 397 -31.03 11.74 9.44
N GLN A 398 -30.34 11.71 10.59
CA GLN A 398 -30.40 12.73 11.63
C GLN A 398 -29.02 13.35 11.85
N ASN A 399 -29.00 14.62 12.24
CA ASN A 399 -27.75 15.32 12.54
C ASN A 399 -27.09 14.85 13.83
N ILE A 400 -25.80 15.15 13.93
CA ILE A 400 -24.96 14.83 15.08
C ILE A 400 -25.44 15.47 16.39
N LEU A 401 -26.27 16.52 16.32
CA LEU A 401 -26.79 17.22 17.50
C LEU A 401 -28.08 16.61 18.05
N ALA A 402 -28.78 15.78 17.25
CA ALA A 402 -30.03 15.11 17.62
C ALA A 402 -29.99 14.41 18.99
N PRO A 403 -28.94 13.66 19.36
CA PRO A 403 -28.87 12.96 20.65
C PRO A 403 -28.74 13.88 21.87
N PHE A 404 -28.36 15.15 21.68
CA PHE A 404 -28.03 16.07 22.77
C PHE A 404 -29.20 16.98 23.17
N PHE A 405 -30.29 17.00 22.40
CA PHE A 405 -31.44 17.84 22.69
C PHE A 405 -32.16 17.46 24.00
N THR A 406 -32.45 18.48 24.81
CA THR A 406 -33.11 18.34 26.13
C THR A 406 -34.44 19.07 26.24
N GLY A 407 -34.81 19.85 25.22
CA GLY A 407 -36.07 20.54 25.18
C GLY A 407 -37.25 19.61 24.92
N GLN A 408 -38.44 20.21 24.87
CA GLN A 408 -39.70 19.58 24.50
C GLN A 408 -39.90 19.69 22.99
N LYS A 409 -40.27 18.58 22.34
CA LYS A 409 -40.41 18.50 20.87
C LYS A 409 -41.66 19.22 20.33
N ASP A 410 -42.63 19.52 21.17
CA ASP A 410 -43.93 20.19 20.87
C ASP A 410 -43.92 21.70 21.24
N THR A 411 -42.73 22.29 21.37
CA THR A 411 -42.55 23.68 21.78
C THR A 411 -41.78 24.47 20.72
N PHE A 412 -42.24 25.69 20.45
CA PHE A 412 -41.46 26.66 19.68
C PHE A 412 -40.48 27.40 20.58
N TYR A 413 -39.21 27.34 20.21
CA TYR A 413 -38.13 28.14 20.79
C TYR A 413 -37.84 29.30 19.84
N HIS A 414 -38.48 30.45 20.10
CA HIS A 414 -38.39 31.66 19.27
C HIS A 414 -38.87 31.49 17.82
N GLY A 415 -39.89 30.65 17.62
CA GLY A 415 -40.52 30.41 16.32
C GLY A 415 -39.97 29.21 15.55
N ASP A 416 -38.93 28.55 16.07
CA ASP A 416 -38.38 27.30 15.53
C ASP A 416 -38.64 26.15 16.52
N ALA A 417 -39.04 24.98 16.02
CA ALA A 417 -39.06 23.74 16.79
C ALA A 417 -37.81 22.91 16.50
N PHE A 418 -37.46 22.01 17.41
CA PHE A 418 -36.31 21.11 17.23
C PHE A 418 -36.63 20.02 16.19
N VAL A 419 -35.96 20.03 15.04
CA VAL A 419 -36.14 19.02 13.98
C VAL A 419 -34.82 18.26 13.78
N PRO A 420 -34.70 16.98 14.19
CA PRO A 420 -33.42 16.26 14.22
C PRO A 420 -32.79 16.00 12.84
N HIS A 421 -33.51 16.28 11.75
CA HIS A 421 -33.08 16.05 10.38
C HIS A 421 -32.42 17.28 9.73
N TYR A 422 -32.33 18.44 10.39
CA TYR A 422 -31.59 19.58 9.84
C TYR A 422 -30.14 19.19 9.52
N ARG A 423 -29.62 19.54 8.36
CA ARG A 423 -28.18 19.35 8.05
C ARG A 423 -27.33 20.28 8.91
N GLU A 424 -26.16 19.82 9.35
CA GLU A 424 -25.24 20.58 10.21
C GLU A 424 -24.86 21.91 9.59
N ALA A 425 -24.63 21.93 8.27
CA ALA A 425 -24.31 23.15 7.53
C ALA A 425 -25.45 24.18 7.59
N THR A 426 -26.71 23.74 7.55
CA THR A 426 -27.89 24.60 7.77
C THR A 426 -27.90 25.16 9.18
N ILE A 427 -27.65 24.31 10.19
CA ILE A 427 -27.62 24.71 11.60
C ILE A 427 -26.54 25.77 11.84
N ILE A 428 -25.34 25.56 11.29
CA ILE A 428 -24.21 26.51 11.41
C ILE A 428 -24.54 27.87 10.82
N ARG A 429 -25.09 27.90 9.60
CA ARG A 429 -25.53 29.15 8.96
C ARG A 429 -26.55 29.88 9.84
N ARG A 430 -27.55 29.16 10.35
CA ARG A 430 -28.61 29.74 11.19
C ARG A 430 -28.10 30.23 12.56
N LEU A 431 -27.12 29.56 13.16
CA LEU A 431 -26.55 29.94 14.47
C LEU A 431 -25.57 31.11 14.38
N TYR A 432 -24.73 31.18 13.34
CA TYR A 432 -23.57 32.07 13.33
C TYR A 432 -23.65 33.23 12.34
N SER A 433 -24.47 33.17 11.28
CA SER A 433 -24.60 34.32 10.38
C SER A 433 -25.19 35.52 11.13
N MET A 434 -24.57 36.69 11.00
CA MET A 434 -24.94 37.91 11.73
C MET A 434 -25.72 38.88 10.85
N LEU A 435 -26.73 39.53 11.43
CA LEU A 435 -27.42 40.64 10.76
C LEU A 435 -26.58 41.94 10.81
N PRO A 436 -26.62 42.78 9.75
CA PRO A 436 -25.93 44.07 9.77
C PRO A 436 -26.46 44.99 10.87
N PHE A 437 -25.56 45.67 11.58
CA PHE A 437 -25.89 46.63 12.63
C PHE A 437 -26.54 47.91 12.06
N GLY A 438 -27.51 48.48 12.79
CA GLY A 438 -28.17 49.74 12.47
C GLY A 438 -29.25 49.70 11.39
N LYS A 439 -29.59 48.53 10.84
CA LYS A 439 -30.61 48.38 9.78
C LYS A 439 -31.93 47.78 10.26
N GLU A 440 -31.92 47.01 11.35
CA GLU A 440 -33.09 46.29 11.86
C GLU A 440 -33.31 46.58 13.36
N LYS A 441 -34.52 46.30 13.88
CA LYS A 441 -34.81 46.41 15.33
C LYS A 441 -34.07 45.37 16.17
N LEU A 442 -33.62 44.28 15.54
CA LEU A 442 -32.83 43.20 16.14
C LEU A 442 -31.44 43.25 15.50
N GLU A 443 -30.40 43.37 16.31
CA GLU A 443 -29.00 43.37 15.87
C GLU A 443 -28.28 42.11 16.37
N GLY A 444 -27.38 41.53 15.57
CA GLY A 444 -26.58 40.35 15.94
C GLY A 444 -27.01 39.04 15.25
N ALA A 445 -26.54 37.90 15.77
CA ALA A 445 -26.90 36.58 15.25
C ALA A 445 -28.40 36.26 15.50
N PRO A 446 -29.17 35.83 14.49
CA PRO A 446 -30.53 35.33 14.68
C PRO A 446 -30.54 34.19 15.70
N ARG A 447 -31.52 34.18 16.61
CA ARG A 447 -31.64 33.09 17.59
C ARG A 447 -32.22 31.85 16.93
N PHE A 448 -31.39 30.83 16.68
CA PHE A 448 -31.84 29.48 16.34
C PHE A 448 -31.88 28.61 17.60
N GLN A 449 -32.77 28.97 18.52
CA GLN A 449 -32.77 28.48 19.90
C GLN A 449 -32.87 26.96 20.10
N PRO A 450 -33.59 26.18 19.27
CA PRO A 450 -33.62 24.72 19.46
C PRO A 450 -32.24 24.06 19.44
N TYR A 451 -31.27 24.72 18.78
CA TYR A 451 -29.91 24.25 18.60
C TYR A 451 -28.88 25.11 19.37
N ASP A 452 -29.34 25.97 20.28
CA ASP A 452 -28.45 26.73 21.15
C ASP A 452 -28.04 25.95 22.42
N GLU A 453 -27.04 26.46 23.12
CA GLU A 453 -26.48 25.84 24.33
C GLU A 453 -27.49 25.72 25.48
N ASN A 454 -28.63 26.42 25.45
CA ASN A 454 -29.65 26.31 26.50
C ASN A 454 -30.51 25.05 26.36
N HIS A 455 -30.56 24.46 25.16
CA HIS A 455 -31.42 23.32 24.85
C HIS A 455 -30.64 22.05 24.49
N LEU A 456 -29.32 22.16 24.33
CA LEU A 456 -28.42 21.03 24.10
C LEU A 456 -27.63 20.69 25.37
N ARG A 457 -27.48 19.39 25.66
CA ARG A 457 -26.44 18.89 26.58
C ARG A 457 -25.06 19.14 26.00
N GLU A 458 -24.03 18.94 26.82
CA GLU A 458 -22.64 18.98 26.36
C GLU A 458 -22.45 18.07 25.14
N ILE A 459 -22.12 18.70 24.01
CA ILE A 459 -21.94 18.04 22.72
C ILE A 459 -20.58 17.36 22.73
N ASP A 460 -20.51 16.05 22.54
CA ASP A 460 -19.23 15.32 22.57
C ASP A 460 -18.50 15.29 21.21
N ASP A 461 -19.11 15.83 20.16
CA ASP A 461 -18.52 15.82 18.83
C ASP A 461 -17.37 16.85 18.70
N GLU A 462 -16.17 16.33 18.41
CA GLU A 462 -14.94 17.13 18.33
C GLU A 462 -14.95 18.11 17.15
N ASN A 463 -15.51 17.69 16.01
CA ASN A 463 -15.53 18.48 14.77
C ASN A 463 -16.51 19.66 14.89
N TRP A 464 -17.70 19.42 15.45
CA TRP A 464 -18.65 20.46 15.82
C TRP A 464 -18.05 21.44 16.81
N LYS A 465 -17.46 20.96 17.91
CA LYS A 465 -16.81 21.80 18.94
C LYS A 465 -15.78 22.76 18.34
N LYS A 466 -15.00 22.29 17.37
CA LYS A 466 -13.98 23.12 16.70
C LYS A 466 -14.59 24.22 15.84
N ILE A 467 -15.58 23.88 15.01
CA ILE A 467 -16.26 24.89 14.18
C ILE A 467 -17.04 25.88 15.06
N GLN A 468 -17.71 25.41 16.10
CA GLN A 468 -18.35 26.25 17.12
C GLN A 468 -17.34 27.20 17.76
N ALA A 469 -16.17 26.71 18.19
CA ALA A 469 -15.12 27.54 18.77
C ALA A 469 -14.63 28.62 17.77
N LEU A 470 -14.33 28.23 16.53
CA LEU A 470 -13.89 29.13 15.47
C LEU A 470 -14.91 30.26 15.21
N LEU A 471 -16.17 29.89 14.96
CA LEU A 471 -17.22 30.85 14.59
C LEU A 471 -17.61 31.74 15.77
N SER A 472 -17.60 31.19 17.00
CA SER A 472 -17.84 31.97 18.22
C SER A 472 -16.76 33.05 18.40
N LYS A 473 -15.49 32.75 18.10
CA LYS A 473 -14.40 33.75 18.12
C LYS A 473 -14.62 34.86 17.10
N GLY A 474 -15.08 34.51 15.88
CA GLY A 474 -15.46 35.50 14.87
C GLY A 474 -16.56 36.45 15.35
N VAL A 475 -17.63 35.92 15.95
CA VAL A 475 -18.72 36.71 16.54
C VAL A 475 -18.23 37.61 17.68
N LEU A 476 -17.36 37.09 18.56
CA LEU A 476 -16.77 37.86 19.66
C LEU A 476 -15.93 39.03 19.14
N ILE A 477 -15.08 38.80 18.15
CA ILE A 477 -14.26 39.85 17.51
C ILE A 477 -15.14 40.96 16.96
N ILE A 478 -16.16 40.62 16.17
CA ILE A 478 -17.11 41.59 15.59
C ILE A 478 -17.83 42.37 16.70
N THR A 479 -18.26 41.67 17.75
CA THR A 479 -18.93 42.28 18.91
C THR A 479 -18.01 43.27 19.63
N MET A 480 -16.74 42.93 19.82
CA MET A 480 -15.78 43.85 20.44
C MET A 480 -15.45 45.04 19.53
N MET A 481 -15.35 44.84 18.21
CA MET A 481 -15.21 45.94 17.25
C MET A 481 -16.40 46.90 17.31
N LYS A 482 -17.63 46.37 17.38
CA LYS A 482 -18.84 47.18 17.56
C LYS A 482 -18.82 47.95 18.88
N LYS A 483 -18.42 47.33 19.99
CA LYS A 483 -18.25 48.00 21.28
C LYS A 483 -17.23 49.14 21.19
N ILE A 484 -16.05 48.92 20.60
CA ILE A 484 -15.05 49.98 20.40
C ILE A 484 -15.65 51.15 19.62
N LYS A 485 -16.40 50.87 18.54
CA LYS A 485 -17.11 51.88 17.75
C LYS A 485 -18.15 52.65 18.57
N ASP A 486 -18.95 51.96 19.39
CA ASP A 486 -19.97 52.62 20.20
C ASP A 486 -19.34 53.47 21.30
N PHE A 487 -18.31 52.97 21.99
CA PHE A 487 -17.57 53.73 23.00
C PHE A 487 -16.90 54.98 22.39
N LYS A 488 -16.43 54.94 21.14
CA LYS A 488 -15.88 56.11 20.43
C LYS A 488 -16.90 57.25 20.26
N GLU A 489 -18.18 56.94 20.11
CA GLU A 489 -19.23 57.96 19.94
C GLU A 489 -19.62 58.65 21.27
N PHE A 490 -19.27 58.07 22.43
CA PHE A 490 -19.69 58.55 23.75
C PHE A 490 -18.52 58.94 24.68
N ALA A 491 -17.28 58.54 24.40
CA ALA A 491 -16.14 58.73 25.30
C ALA A 491 -15.68 60.20 25.43
N LYS A 492 -15.52 60.67 26.68
CA LYS A 492 -15.02 62.00 27.08
C LYS A 492 -14.00 61.97 28.23
N SER A 493 -13.64 60.80 28.79
CA SER A 493 -12.76 60.67 29.97
C SER A 493 -11.57 59.70 29.79
N THR A 494 -10.58 59.79 30.68
CA THR A 494 -9.37 58.93 30.69
C THR A 494 -9.67 57.47 31.04
N GLU A 495 -10.70 57.21 31.85
CA GLU A 495 -11.14 55.86 32.26
C GLU A 495 -11.77 55.07 31.09
N GLU A 496 -12.27 55.76 30.06
CA GLU A 496 -12.89 55.15 28.88
C GLU A 496 -11.85 54.70 27.82
N LEU A 497 -10.65 55.30 27.79
CA LEU A 497 -9.53 54.86 26.95
C LEU A 497 -8.92 53.53 27.44
N GLU A 498 -8.99 53.27 28.74
CA GLU A 498 -8.57 52.00 29.34
C GLU A 498 -9.48 50.85 28.88
N GLN A 499 -10.79 51.08 28.72
CA GLN A 499 -11.74 50.09 28.19
C GLN A 499 -11.48 49.72 26.72
N ILE A 500 -11.13 50.70 25.88
CA ILE A 500 -10.74 50.44 24.47
C ILE A 500 -9.49 49.56 24.42
N THR A 501 -8.55 49.77 25.35
CA THR A 501 -7.36 48.94 25.49
C THR A 501 -7.73 47.49 25.84
N ILE A 502 -8.59 47.29 26.83
CA ILE A 502 -9.08 45.95 27.23
C ILE A 502 -9.79 45.24 26.07
N PHE A 503 -10.67 45.93 25.34
CA PHE A 503 -11.36 45.34 24.18
C PHE A 503 -10.40 45.00 23.05
N THR A 504 -9.40 45.85 22.78
CA THR A 504 -8.40 45.58 21.75
C THR A 504 -7.51 44.40 22.13
N GLU A 505 -7.07 44.30 23.38
CA GLU A 505 -6.33 43.13 23.87
C GLU A 505 -7.14 41.84 23.78
N GLN A 506 -8.46 41.91 24.01
CA GLN A 506 -9.36 40.78 23.80
C GLN A 506 -9.44 40.40 22.32
N ILE A 507 -9.56 41.36 21.40
CA ILE A 507 -9.50 41.09 19.95
C ILE A 507 -8.18 40.42 19.58
N ILE A 508 -7.03 40.90 20.09
CA ILE A 508 -5.73 40.27 19.79
C ILE A 508 -5.70 38.81 20.23
N ARG A 509 -6.25 38.48 21.41
CA ARG A 509 -6.35 37.10 21.90
C ARG A 509 -7.29 36.28 21.03
N ASP A 510 -8.51 36.76 20.79
CA ASP A 510 -9.52 36.05 20.03
C ASP A 510 -9.12 35.84 18.56
N VAL A 511 -8.40 36.78 17.96
CA VAL A 511 -7.84 36.62 16.59
C VAL A 511 -6.80 35.51 16.55
N LYS A 512 -5.91 35.41 17.56
CA LYS A 512 -4.93 34.31 17.62
C LYS A 512 -5.61 32.96 17.76
N GLU A 513 -6.60 32.87 18.64
CA GLU A 513 -7.38 31.64 18.83
C GLU A 513 -8.20 31.29 17.59
N PHE A 514 -8.83 32.29 16.94
CA PHE A 514 -9.52 32.13 15.67
C PHE A 514 -8.59 31.55 14.60
N MET A 515 -7.42 32.15 14.40
CA MET A 515 -6.48 31.69 13.38
C MET A 515 -5.92 30.30 13.68
N SER A 516 -5.67 29.98 14.95
CA SER A 516 -5.27 28.64 15.35
C SER A 516 -6.34 27.59 15.04
N CYS A 517 -7.60 27.86 15.40
CA CYS A 517 -8.73 26.96 15.10
C CYS A 517 -8.96 26.84 13.59
N TYR A 518 -8.88 27.96 12.86
CA TYR A 518 -9.05 27.99 11.42
C TYR A 518 -8.03 27.09 10.72
N LEU A 519 -6.75 27.23 11.04
CA LEU A 519 -5.69 26.41 10.43
C LEU A 519 -5.88 24.94 10.74
N GLU A 520 -6.25 24.60 11.98
CA GLU A 520 -6.54 23.21 12.36
C GLU A 520 -7.71 22.62 11.56
N ILE A 521 -8.82 23.37 11.44
CA ILE A 521 -10.01 22.92 10.70
C ILE A 521 -9.73 22.83 9.20
N GLU A 522 -9.12 23.86 8.60
CA GLU A 522 -8.81 23.89 7.16
C GLU A 522 -7.88 22.74 6.77
N ASN A 523 -6.88 22.41 7.61
CA ASN A 523 -6.01 21.26 7.37
C ASN A 523 -6.77 19.92 7.41
N ARG A 524 -7.78 19.77 8.28
CA ARG A 524 -8.64 18.58 8.32
C ARG A 524 -9.57 18.50 7.12
N LEU A 525 -10.15 19.64 6.69
CA LEU A 525 -10.99 19.71 5.50
C LEU A 525 -10.18 19.34 4.25
N LEU A 526 -8.99 19.92 4.08
CA LEU A 526 -8.07 19.66 2.97
C LEU A 526 -7.57 18.21 2.88
N SER A 527 -7.54 17.49 4.00
CA SER A 527 -7.11 16.09 4.03
C SER A 527 -8.28 15.10 3.86
N SER A 528 -9.51 15.58 3.82
CA SER A 528 -10.72 14.75 3.69
C SER A 528 -11.09 14.54 2.21
N ALA A 529 -11.59 13.35 1.88
CA ALA A 529 -12.07 13.06 0.52
C ALA A 529 -13.44 13.68 0.27
N VAL A 530 -13.68 14.18 -0.93
CA VAL A 530 -14.97 14.76 -1.33
C VAL A 530 -16.05 13.67 -1.39
N SER A 531 -17.16 13.91 -0.69
CA SER A 531 -18.38 13.10 -0.74
C SER A 531 -19.23 13.47 -1.95
N LYS A 532 -19.94 12.49 -2.53
CA LYS A 532 -20.80 12.68 -3.72
C LYS A 532 -22.30 12.63 -3.41
N GLU A 533 -22.70 12.72 -2.15
CA GLU A 533 -24.09 12.58 -1.76
C GLU A 533 -24.91 13.85 -2.08
N SER A 534 -26.10 13.64 -2.65
CA SER A 534 -27.10 14.69 -2.90
C SER A 534 -28.41 14.31 -2.25
N PHE A 535 -29.07 15.25 -1.55
CA PHE A 535 -30.30 15.00 -0.80
C PHE A 535 -31.54 15.59 -1.48
N GLU A 536 -32.73 15.12 -1.07
CA GLU A 536 -34.03 15.62 -1.58
C GLU A 536 -34.35 17.06 -1.16
N SER A 537 -33.70 17.54 -0.07
CA SER A 537 -33.88 18.85 0.51
C SER A 537 -32.54 19.59 0.62
N ASP A 538 -32.60 20.90 0.39
CA ASP A 538 -31.47 21.82 0.59
C ASP A 538 -31.21 22.12 2.09
N PHE A 539 -32.04 21.64 3.01
CA PHE A 539 -31.95 21.99 4.43
C PHE A 539 -31.92 20.79 5.37
N PHE A 540 -32.56 19.69 4.97
CA PHE A 540 -32.74 18.50 5.77
C PHE A 540 -32.11 17.27 5.11
N TYR A 541 -31.60 16.36 5.93
CA TYR A 541 -31.37 14.99 5.51
C TYR A 541 -32.71 14.31 5.12
N PRO A 542 -32.69 13.24 4.31
CA PRO A 542 -33.90 12.53 3.91
C PRO A 542 -34.75 12.12 5.12
N ILE A 543 -36.04 12.44 5.10
CA ILE A 543 -36.97 12.14 6.20
C ILE A 543 -37.96 11.08 5.73
N ALA A 544 -38.02 9.94 6.39
CA ALA A 544 -38.98 8.88 6.06
C ALA A 544 -40.41 9.29 6.46
N ASP A 545 -41.42 8.72 5.78
CA ASP A 545 -42.82 9.02 6.09
C ASP A 545 -43.20 8.56 7.51
N GLU A 546 -42.64 7.47 8.00
CA GLU A 546 -42.84 7.00 9.37
C GLU A 546 -42.33 8.01 10.39
N GLU A 547 -41.18 8.64 10.12
CA GLU A 547 -40.60 9.67 11.00
C GLU A 547 -41.44 10.96 10.95
N LEU A 548 -41.93 11.38 9.78
CA LEU A 548 -42.84 12.52 9.64
C LEU A 548 -44.15 12.31 10.41
N ASP A 549 -44.63 11.06 10.45
CA ASP A 549 -45.84 10.68 11.18
C ASP A 549 -45.71 10.81 12.70
N GLU A 550 -44.50 10.61 13.22
CA GLU A 550 -44.16 10.73 14.64
C GLU A 550 -43.92 12.19 15.08
N MET A 551 -43.60 13.09 14.15
CA MET A 551 -43.32 14.49 14.45
C MET A 551 -44.55 15.25 14.99
N THR A 552 -44.29 16.26 15.83
CA THR A 552 -45.29 17.19 16.36
C THR A 552 -45.74 18.20 15.30
N GLY A 553 -46.85 18.88 15.54
CA GLY A 553 -47.30 19.94 14.62
C GLY A 553 -46.26 21.06 14.49
N GLU A 554 -45.57 21.39 15.58
CA GLU A 554 -44.55 22.44 15.64
C GLU A 554 -43.31 22.06 14.82
N GLN A 555 -42.90 20.79 14.87
CA GLN A 555 -41.81 20.26 14.05
C GLN A 555 -42.16 20.30 12.56
N LEU A 556 -43.34 19.78 12.19
CA LEU A 556 -43.82 19.76 10.80
C LEU A 556 -43.98 21.18 10.25
N ALA A 557 -44.52 22.11 11.04
CA ALA A 557 -44.61 23.52 10.67
C ALA A 557 -43.22 24.14 10.47
N SER A 558 -42.25 23.82 11.33
CA SER A 558 -40.87 24.33 11.19
C SER A 558 -40.20 23.83 9.90
N ILE A 559 -40.41 22.57 9.52
CA ILE A 559 -39.93 22.00 8.26
C ILE A 559 -40.52 22.76 7.07
N CYS A 560 -41.85 22.90 7.03
CA CYS A 560 -42.53 23.61 5.95
C CYS A 560 -42.05 25.06 5.82
N MET A 561 -41.85 25.74 6.95
CA MET A 561 -41.37 27.12 6.95
C MET A 561 -39.93 27.25 6.43
N GLU A 562 -39.05 26.27 6.70
CA GLU A 562 -37.69 26.27 6.16
C GLU A 562 -37.66 26.05 4.65
N GLU A 563 -38.38 25.02 4.18
CA GLU A 563 -38.47 24.66 2.77
C GLU A 563 -39.03 25.80 1.92
N LEU A 564 -40.02 26.54 2.45
CA LEU A 564 -40.61 27.69 1.77
C LEU A 564 -39.66 28.89 1.65
N ASN A 565 -38.58 28.94 2.44
CA ASN A 565 -37.53 29.96 2.30
C ASN A 565 -36.49 29.60 1.22
N GLY A 566 -36.48 28.36 0.74
CA GLY A 566 -35.52 27.89 -0.26
C GLY A 566 -35.80 28.36 -1.69
N PRO A 567 -34.79 28.32 -2.58
CA PRO A 567 -34.95 28.70 -3.99
C PRO A 567 -35.93 27.78 -4.75
N ASN A 568 -36.21 26.58 -4.23
CA ASN A 568 -37.06 25.55 -4.82
C ASN A 568 -38.45 25.43 -4.15
N CYS A 569 -38.92 26.47 -3.45
CA CYS A 569 -40.12 26.42 -2.59
C CYS A 569 -41.42 25.96 -3.29
N ALA A 570 -41.56 26.18 -4.61
CA ALA A 570 -42.74 25.77 -5.37
C ALA A 570 -42.77 24.27 -5.75
N SER A 571 -41.65 23.56 -5.55
CA SER A 571 -41.47 22.16 -5.95
C SER A 571 -40.90 21.28 -4.83
N SER A 572 -40.93 21.73 -3.57
CA SER A 572 -40.44 20.93 -2.45
C SER A 572 -41.27 19.65 -2.29
N SER A 573 -40.63 18.50 -2.52
CA SER A 573 -41.22 17.17 -2.31
C SER A 573 -41.60 16.96 -0.85
N LEU A 574 -40.76 17.43 0.08
CA LEU A 574 -40.94 17.28 1.51
C LEU A 574 -42.18 18.02 2.02
N VAL A 575 -42.38 19.29 1.62
CA VAL A 575 -43.60 20.04 1.99
C VAL A 575 -44.83 19.35 1.42
N THR A 576 -44.76 18.88 0.18
CA THR A 576 -45.88 18.18 -0.48
C THR A 576 -46.29 16.94 0.30
N ARG A 577 -45.34 16.10 0.73
CA ARG A 577 -45.58 14.89 1.54
C ARG A 577 -46.18 15.17 2.92
N ILE A 578 -45.90 16.36 3.48
CA ILE A 578 -46.41 16.77 4.78
C ILE A 578 -47.86 17.26 4.67
N VAL A 579 -48.14 18.16 3.72
CA VAL A 579 -49.48 18.77 3.58
C VAL A 579 -50.51 17.80 2.98
N SER A 580 -50.05 16.83 2.17
CA SER A 580 -50.93 15.85 1.52
C SER A 580 -51.48 14.79 2.46
N ASP A 581 -50.81 14.48 3.57
CA ASP A 581 -51.30 13.54 4.57
C ASP A 581 -52.25 14.24 5.57
N LYS A 582 -53.37 13.57 5.87
CA LYS A 582 -54.42 14.20 6.71
C LYS A 582 -53.97 14.31 8.16
N LYS A 583 -53.34 13.26 8.69
CA LYS A 583 -52.91 13.20 10.09
C LYS A 583 -51.81 14.23 10.36
N ARG A 584 -50.89 14.43 9.42
CA ARG A 584 -49.85 15.47 9.47
C ARG A 584 -50.43 16.87 9.30
N TRP A 585 -51.34 17.06 8.33
CA TRP A 585 -52.01 18.34 8.12
C TRP A 585 -52.82 18.78 9.33
N ASP A 586 -53.61 17.89 9.94
CA ASP A 586 -54.42 18.23 11.12
C ASP A 586 -53.53 18.76 12.26
N LYS A 587 -52.34 18.18 12.47
CA LYS A 587 -51.34 18.68 13.45
C LYS A 587 -50.83 20.08 13.09
N ILE A 588 -50.52 20.34 11.82
CA ILE A 588 -50.09 21.66 11.35
C ILE A 588 -51.21 22.68 11.50
N ASN A 589 -52.44 22.33 11.09
CA ASN A 589 -53.57 23.24 11.12
C ASN A 589 -53.86 23.71 12.55
N THR A 590 -53.82 22.80 13.54
CA THR A 590 -53.88 23.18 14.96
C THR A 590 -52.81 24.19 15.34
N VAL A 591 -51.57 24.01 14.88
CA VAL A 591 -50.47 24.95 15.14
C VAL A 591 -50.68 26.29 14.45
N LEU A 592 -51.21 26.32 13.23
CA LEU A 592 -51.55 27.55 12.51
C LEU A 592 -52.71 28.31 13.17
N ASP A 593 -53.67 27.59 13.74
CA ASP A 593 -54.81 28.19 14.46
C ASP A 593 -54.40 28.72 15.84
N GLU A 594 -53.62 27.94 16.60
CA GLU A 594 -53.34 28.22 18.01
C GLU A 594 -52.02 28.98 18.24
N LYS A 595 -51.01 28.77 17.37
CA LYS A 595 -49.61 29.20 17.59
C LYS A 595 -48.99 29.97 16.41
N ALA A 596 -49.77 30.46 15.43
CA ALA A 596 -49.22 31.20 14.27
C ALA A 596 -48.41 32.46 14.65
N GLU A 597 -48.78 33.16 15.72
CA GLU A 597 -48.02 34.33 16.20
C GLU A 597 -46.64 33.95 16.77
N GLU A 598 -46.46 32.71 17.23
CA GLU A 598 -45.15 32.20 17.65
C GLU A 598 -44.28 31.89 16.44
N LEU A 599 -44.84 31.25 15.40
CA LEU A 599 -44.16 30.98 14.12
C LEU A 599 -43.69 32.26 13.40
N LYS A 600 -44.45 33.35 13.51
CA LYS A 600 -44.07 34.66 12.93
C LYS A 600 -42.78 35.23 13.55
N ARG A 601 -42.37 34.77 14.74
CA ARG A 601 -41.15 35.22 15.44
C ARG A 601 -39.84 34.69 14.84
N ARG A 602 -39.91 33.76 13.87
CA ARG A 602 -38.73 33.31 13.09
C ARG A 602 -38.06 34.51 12.43
N ASN A 603 -36.73 34.52 12.36
CA ASN A 603 -36.00 35.63 11.76
C ASN A 603 -35.44 35.26 10.36
N THR A 604 -36.31 34.71 9.50
CA THR A 604 -35.95 34.21 8.16
C THR A 604 -36.52 35.02 6.99
N GLY A 605 -37.32 36.06 7.27
CA GLY A 605 -38.05 36.83 6.25
C GLY A 605 -39.27 36.07 5.69
N HIS A 606 -40.25 36.78 5.12
CA HIS A 606 -41.46 36.24 4.47
C HIS A 606 -42.41 35.35 5.30
N ASN A 607 -42.22 35.20 6.62
CA ASN A 607 -43.02 34.28 7.45
C ASN A 607 -44.53 34.40 7.29
N ALA A 608 -45.08 35.63 7.29
CA ALA A 608 -46.52 35.84 7.13
C ALA A 608 -47.04 35.30 5.79
N LYS A 609 -46.29 35.55 4.72
CA LYS A 609 -46.58 35.04 3.37
C LYS A 609 -46.47 33.51 3.32
N ASN A 610 -45.47 32.93 3.98
CA ASN A 610 -45.28 31.48 4.01
C ASN A 610 -46.41 30.78 4.80
N ILE A 611 -46.90 31.39 5.89
CA ILE A 611 -48.06 30.89 6.66
C ILE A 611 -49.33 30.92 5.80
N GLU A 612 -49.62 32.05 5.13
CA GLU A 612 -50.78 32.18 4.24
C GLU A 612 -50.75 31.11 3.11
N GLN A 613 -49.57 30.90 2.54
CA GLN A 613 -49.38 29.87 1.51
C GLN A 613 -49.63 28.46 2.05
N LEU A 614 -49.14 28.16 3.25
CA LEU A 614 -49.31 26.85 3.89
C LEU A 614 -50.79 26.57 4.23
N GLN A 615 -51.52 27.55 4.76
CA GLN A 615 -52.97 27.44 5.06
C GLN A 615 -53.79 27.12 3.79
N CYS A 616 -53.54 27.88 2.72
CA CYS A 616 -54.23 27.68 1.45
C CYS A 616 -54.03 26.25 0.91
N TRP A 617 -52.82 25.72 1.00
CA TRP A 617 -52.49 24.38 0.53
C TRP A 617 -53.27 23.29 1.26
N GLY A 618 -53.38 23.37 2.58
CA GLY A 618 -54.07 22.34 3.32
C GLY A 618 -55.59 22.43 3.30
N GLU A 619 -56.19 23.62 3.19
CA GLU A 619 -57.64 23.75 2.94
C GLU A 619 -58.06 23.06 1.63
N MET A 620 -57.25 23.21 0.57
CA MET A 620 -57.49 22.55 -0.71
C MET A 620 -57.47 21.01 -0.58
N ILE A 621 -56.54 20.47 0.21
CA ILE A 621 -56.37 19.02 0.41
C ILE A 621 -57.47 18.45 1.31
N ALA A 622 -57.84 19.13 2.39
CA ALA A 622 -58.89 18.70 3.30
C ALA A 622 -60.24 18.57 2.58
N LYS A 623 -60.57 19.58 1.75
CA LYS A 623 -61.81 19.53 0.94
C LYS A 623 -61.77 18.43 -0.09
N ALA A 624 -60.63 18.23 -0.77
CA ALA A 624 -60.43 17.10 -1.68
C ALA A 624 -60.70 15.74 -1.00
N LYS A 625 -60.24 15.52 0.23
CA LYS A 625 -60.48 14.25 0.96
C LYS A 625 -61.94 14.07 1.39
N GLU A 626 -62.64 15.14 1.75
CA GLU A 626 -64.08 15.10 2.06
C GLU A 626 -64.91 14.66 0.85
N LEU A 627 -64.56 15.16 -0.34
CA LEU A 627 -65.19 14.81 -1.62
C LEU A 627 -64.94 13.35 -2.03
N ASN A 628 -63.81 12.76 -1.63
CA ASN A 628 -63.47 11.36 -1.90
C ASN A 628 -64.25 10.35 -1.02
N SER A 629 -64.76 10.79 0.13
CA SER A 629 -65.34 9.92 1.19
C SER A 629 -66.87 9.96 1.29
N SER A 630 -67.54 10.91 0.64
CA SER A 630 -68.99 11.15 0.76
C SER A 630 -69.72 10.90 -0.56
N LYS A 631 -70.96 10.38 -0.48
CA LYS A 631 -71.94 10.35 -1.60
C LYS A 631 -72.47 11.77 -1.91
N LEU A 632 -71.59 12.76 -1.96
CA LEU A 632 -71.95 14.12 -2.33
C LEU A 632 -72.24 14.15 -3.84
N GLN A 633 -73.37 14.73 -4.23
CA GLN A 633 -73.71 14.97 -5.64
C GLN A 633 -72.75 16.05 -6.17
N ILE A 634 -72.24 15.84 -7.40
CA ILE A 634 -71.31 16.76 -8.10
C ILE A 634 -71.80 18.23 -8.03
N ASP A 635 -73.11 18.42 -8.02
CA ASP A 635 -73.82 19.69 -7.95
C ASP A 635 -73.50 20.54 -6.69
N GLU A 636 -73.19 19.93 -5.53
CA GLU A 636 -72.80 20.66 -4.31
C GLU A 636 -71.33 21.12 -4.35
N ILE A 637 -70.50 20.46 -5.17
CA ILE A 637 -69.09 20.76 -5.38
C ILE A 637 -68.95 21.98 -6.30
N GLU A 638 -69.73 22.04 -7.37
CA GLU A 638 -69.80 23.19 -8.30
C GLU A 638 -70.17 24.50 -7.58
N LEU A 639 -71.12 24.47 -6.65
CA LEU A 639 -71.59 25.64 -5.91
C LEU A 639 -70.52 26.24 -4.99
N TYR A 640 -69.66 25.42 -4.40
CA TYR A 640 -68.58 25.87 -3.51
C TYR A 640 -67.42 26.49 -4.30
N TYR A 641 -67.06 25.90 -5.45
CA TYR A 641 -65.96 26.39 -6.29
C TYR A 641 -66.23 27.74 -6.96
N GLU A 642 -67.48 28.04 -7.29
CA GLU A 642 -67.89 29.36 -7.79
C GLU A 642 -67.62 30.50 -6.78
N ASN A 643 -67.47 30.18 -5.48
CA ASN A 643 -67.27 31.14 -4.40
C ASN A 643 -65.79 31.35 -4.00
N LEU A 644 -64.82 30.68 -4.65
CA LEU A 644 -63.39 30.90 -4.41
C LEU A 644 -62.86 32.19 -5.08
N PRO A 645 -61.75 32.79 -4.57
CA PRO A 645 -61.01 33.84 -5.27
C PRO A 645 -60.61 33.45 -6.70
N GLU A 646 -60.62 34.39 -7.65
CA GLU A 646 -60.46 34.07 -9.09
C GLU A 646 -59.14 33.39 -9.48
N VAL A 647 -58.06 33.65 -8.73
CA VAL A 647 -56.78 32.95 -8.91
C VAL A 647 -56.90 31.43 -8.66
N LEU A 648 -57.94 31.00 -7.94
CA LEU A 648 -58.13 29.62 -7.46
C LEU A 648 -59.25 28.86 -8.19
N LYS A 649 -60.15 29.53 -8.92
CA LYS A 649 -61.27 28.88 -9.64
C LYS A 649 -60.83 27.92 -10.75
N ILE A 650 -59.69 28.19 -11.38
CA ILE A 650 -59.10 27.35 -12.45
C ILE A 650 -58.82 25.92 -11.94
N PHE A 651 -58.52 25.77 -10.64
CA PHE A 651 -58.20 24.49 -10.02
C PHE A 651 -59.44 23.67 -9.65
N GLY A 652 -60.58 24.32 -9.40
CA GLY A 652 -61.84 23.67 -9.00
C GLY A 652 -62.55 22.91 -10.11
N LYS A 653 -62.63 23.51 -11.30
CA LYS A 653 -63.25 22.88 -12.47
C LYS A 653 -62.57 21.58 -12.87
N GLY A 654 -61.23 21.56 -12.85
CA GLY A 654 -60.45 20.34 -13.12
C GLY A 654 -60.75 19.21 -12.14
N LEU A 655 -61.05 19.52 -10.88
CA LEU A 655 -61.39 18.50 -9.87
C LEU A 655 -62.75 17.85 -10.10
N ILE A 656 -63.76 18.65 -10.46
CA ILE A 656 -65.11 18.16 -10.75
C ILE A 656 -65.10 17.19 -11.94
N ASP A 657 -64.38 17.55 -13.00
CA ASP A 657 -64.19 16.69 -14.17
C ASP A 657 -63.57 15.34 -13.75
N TYR A 658 -62.53 15.34 -12.92
CA TYR A 658 -61.89 14.12 -12.42
C TYR A 658 -62.82 13.24 -11.57
N LEU A 659 -63.53 13.83 -10.61
CA LEU A 659 -64.42 13.08 -9.73
C LEU A 659 -65.57 12.40 -10.49
N THR A 660 -66.08 13.07 -11.52
CA THR A 660 -67.11 12.52 -12.42
C THR A 660 -66.60 11.27 -13.13
N GLN A 661 -65.41 11.35 -13.72
CA GLN A 661 -64.80 10.23 -14.42
C GLN A 661 -64.45 9.08 -13.46
N LEU A 662 -64.03 9.38 -12.23
CA LEU A 662 -63.69 8.36 -11.23
C LEU A 662 -64.92 7.55 -10.82
N GLN A 663 -66.08 8.19 -10.67
CA GLN A 663 -67.33 7.51 -10.36
C GLN A 663 -67.77 6.60 -11.50
N GLU A 664 -67.67 7.06 -12.75
CA GLU A 664 -68.09 6.28 -13.91
C GLU A 664 -67.17 5.07 -14.17
N PHE A 665 -65.87 5.24 -13.98
CA PHE A 665 -64.92 4.13 -14.01
C PHE A 665 -65.22 3.10 -12.91
N LYS A 666 -65.47 3.54 -11.67
CA LYS A 666 -65.81 2.64 -10.54
C LYS A 666 -67.07 1.80 -10.81
N LYS A 667 -68.11 2.39 -11.43
CA LYS A 667 -69.32 1.64 -11.84
C LYS A 667 -68.97 0.60 -12.90
N THR A 668 -68.20 0.99 -13.91
CA THR A 668 -67.88 0.15 -15.07
C THR A 668 -66.96 -1.03 -14.72
N ILE A 669 -65.98 -0.83 -13.83
CA ILE A 669 -65.02 -1.87 -13.43
C ILE A 669 -65.63 -2.90 -12.46
N ALA A 670 -66.73 -2.58 -11.78
CA ALA A 670 -67.37 -3.42 -10.76
C ALA A 670 -68.42 -4.43 -11.29
N VAL A 671 -68.83 -4.34 -12.57
CA VAL A 671 -69.84 -5.24 -13.14
C VAL A 671 -69.29 -6.66 -13.29
N THR A 672 -69.76 -7.57 -12.44
CA THR A 672 -69.69 -9.03 -12.64
C THR A 672 -71.08 -9.50 -13.08
N PRO A 673 -71.24 -10.39 -14.08
CA PRO A 673 -72.56 -10.81 -14.52
C PRO A 673 -73.32 -11.50 -13.38
N GLN A 674 -74.46 -10.93 -12.96
CA GLN A 674 -75.41 -11.65 -12.10
C GLN A 674 -76.15 -12.70 -12.93
N ILE A 675 -76.01 -13.97 -12.54
CA ILE A 675 -76.80 -15.08 -13.07
C ILE A 675 -78.18 -15.03 -12.38
N ASP A 676 -79.23 -14.82 -13.16
CA ASP A 676 -80.59 -15.21 -12.77
C ASP A 676 -80.79 -16.67 -13.19
N MET A 677 -81.19 -17.50 -12.23
CA MET A 677 -81.18 -18.95 -12.34
C MET A 677 -82.45 -19.42 -13.04
N ASP A 678 -82.50 -19.35 -14.38
CA ASP A 678 -83.39 -20.20 -15.16
C ASP A 678 -82.96 -20.36 -16.63
N ASN A 679 -82.80 -21.64 -17.02
CA ASN A 679 -82.71 -22.21 -18.36
C ASN A 679 -81.35 -22.38 -19.09
N SER A 680 -81.03 -23.68 -19.21
CA SER A 680 -80.35 -24.37 -20.32
C SER A 680 -78.81 -24.41 -20.33
N ILE A 681 -78.32 -25.66 -20.30
CA ILE A 681 -76.93 -26.12 -20.30
C ILE A 681 -76.13 -25.65 -21.54
N GLN A 682 -76.76 -25.08 -22.56
CA GLN A 682 -76.09 -24.47 -23.72
C GLN A 682 -75.50 -23.07 -23.45
N ALA A 683 -75.96 -22.36 -22.40
CA ALA A 683 -75.38 -21.09 -21.99
C ALA A 683 -74.08 -21.26 -21.16
N TRP A 684 -73.85 -22.46 -20.60
CA TRP A 684 -72.72 -22.72 -19.72
C TRP A 684 -71.39 -22.90 -20.47
N LEU A 685 -71.44 -23.26 -21.76
CA LEU A 685 -70.25 -23.41 -22.61
C LEU A 685 -69.81 -22.11 -23.30
N SER A 686 -70.62 -21.03 -23.25
CA SER A 686 -70.24 -19.70 -23.75
C SER A 686 -69.82 -18.72 -22.64
N PHE A 687 -69.63 -19.20 -21.41
CA PHE A 687 -69.53 -18.37 -20.20
C PHE A 687 -68.17 -18.39 -19.51
N THR A 688 -67.08 -18.17 -20.26
CA THR A 688 -65.75 -17.98 -19.65
C THR A 688 -64.92 -16.83 -20.23
N THR A 689 -65.50 -15.94 -21.03
CA THR A 689 -64.82 -14.71 -21.49
C THR A 689 -65.78 -13.53 -21.44
N GLU A 690 -65.36 -12.45 -20.79
CA GLU A 690 -66.09 -11.18 -20.83
C GLU A 690 -66.24 -10.71 -22.30
N SER A 691 -67.38 -10.11 -22.69
CA SER A 691 -67.57 -9.67 -24.09
C SER A 691 -66.59 -8.54 -24.47
N GLU A 692 -66.12 -8.52 -25.72
CA GLU A 692 -65.19 -7.49 -26.22
C GLU A 692 -65.74 -6.05 -26.09
N ASN A 693 -67.07 -5.88 -26.17
CA ASN A 693 -67.69 -4.57 -25.93
C ASN A 693 -67.57 -4.11 -24.48
N SER A 694 -67.68 -5.02 -23.51
CA SER A 694 -67.51 -4.70 -22.09
C SER A 694 -66.04 -4.35 -21.78
N LYS A 695 -65.10 -5.14 -22.31
CA LYS A 695 -63.66 -4.86 -22.21
C LYS A 695 -63.29 -3.51 -22.83
N ARG A 696 -63.85 -3.19 -24.00
CA ARG A 696 -63.67 -1.89 -24.66
C ARG A 696 -64.20 -0.72 -23.83
N ASN A 697 -65.36 -0.88 -23.18
CA ASN A 697 -65.93 0.15 -22.33
C ASN A 697 -65.06 0.42 -21.09
N LYS A 698 -64.59 -0.63 -20.41
CA LYS A 698 -63.64 -0.52 -19.27
C LYS A 698 -62.37 0.25 -19.64
N ARG A 699 -61.83 0.02 -20.84
CA ARG A 699 -60.67 0.78 -21.37
C ARG A 699 -60.98 2.25 -21.58
N ILE A 700 -62.08 2.59 -22.26
CA ILE A 700 -62.47 3.98 -22.55
C ILE A 700 -62.61 4.77 -21.24
N GLN A 701 -63.35 4.21 -20.29
CA GLN A 701 -63.60 4.86 -18.99
C GLN A 701 -62.31 5.09 -18.19
N PHE A 702 -61.32 4.20 -18.29
CA PHE A 702 -60.03 4.41 -17.65
C PHE A 702 -59.24 5.58 -18.29
N PHE A 703 -59.20 5.67 -19.62
CA PHE A 703 -58.48 6.76 -20.29
C PHE A 703 -59.14 8.13 -20.09
N GLU A 704 -60.47 8.20 -19.99
CA GLU A 704 -61.19 9.43 -19.63
C GLU A 704 -60.88 9.87 -18.19
N LEU A 705 -60.76 8.91 -17.26
CA LEU A 705 -60.27 9.14 -15.90
C LEU A 705 -58.81 9.61 -15.86
N GLN A 706 -57.92 8.98 -16.62
CA GLN A 706 -56.51 9.39 -16.70
C GLN A 706 -56.37 10.81 -17.24
N GLN A 707 -57.10 11.14 -18.31
CA GLN A 707 -57.04 12.46 -18.93
C GLN A 707 -57.51 13.56 -17.97
N SER A 708 -58.59 13.32 -17.22
CA SER A 708 -59.09 14.27 -16.23
C SER A 708 -58.14 14.42 -15.02
N PHE A 709 -57.54 13.32 -14.53
CA PHE A 709 -56.52 13.36 -13.48
C PHE A 709 -55.26 14.15 -13.90
N SER A 710 -54.80 13.96 -15.14
CA SER A 710 -53.60 14.63 -15.66
C SER A 710 -53.71 16.17 -15.68
N LYS A 711 -54.94 16.70 -15.77
CA LYS A 711 -55.25 18.13 -15.78
C LYS A 711 -55.31 18.74 -14.36
N LEU A 712 -55.21 17.94 -13.30
CA LEU A 712 -55.20 18.42 -11.92
C LEU A 712 -53.87 19.12 -11.54
N PRO A 713 -53.92 20.14 -10.66
CA PRO A 713 -52.75 20.70 -9.99
C PRO A 713 -52.02 19.67 -9.12
N ALA A 714 -50.70 19.85 -8.92
CA ALA A 714 -49.85 18.90 -8.19
C ALA A 714 -50.39 18.53 -6.80
N ILE A 715 -50.87 19.52 -6.05
CA ILE A 715 -51.42 19.33 -4.70
C ILE A 715 -52.68 18.45 -4.68
N LEU A 716 -53.53 18.55 -5.72
CA LEU A 716 -54.75 17.75 -5.87
C LEU A 716 -54.45 16.37 -6.45
N LYS A 717 -53.45 16.26 -7.33
CA LYS A 717 -52.94 14.96 -7.77
C LYS A 717 -52.48 14.13 -6.58
N GLU A 718 -51.79 14.74 -5.62
CA GLU A 718 -51.35 14.05 -4.41
C GLU A 718 -52.53 13.64 -3.50
N ALA A 719 -53.48 14.55 -3.25
CA ALA A 719 -54.65 14.26 -2.42
C ALA A 719 -55.53 13.11 -2.96
N TYR A 720 -55.58 12.93 -4.28
CA TYR A 720 -56.32 11.86 -4.95
C TYR A 720 -55.45 10.73 -5.48
N ARG A 721 -54.15 10.76 -5.16
CA ARG A 721 -53.17 9.80 -5.64
C ARG A 721 -53.57 8.39 -5.27
N GLU A 722 -54.02 8.15 -4.03
CA GLU A 722 -54.46 6.82 -3.59
C GLU A 722 -55.72 6.33 -4.32
N SER A 723 -56.70 7.21 -4.52
CA SER A 723 -57.93 6.86 -5.26
C SER A 723 -57.63 6.54 -6.72
N TYR A 724 -56.77 7.33 -7.34
CA TYR A 724 -56.33 7.11 -8.71
C TYR A 724 -55.43 5.88 -8.82
N ALA A 725 -54.49 5.67 -7.89
CA ALA A 725 -53.63 4.48 -7.81
C ALA A 725 -54.46 3.20 -7.55
N CYS A 726 -55.54 3.28 -6.78
CA CYS A 726 -56.48 2.18 -6.61
C CYS A 726 -57.23 1.88 -7.92
N ALA A 727 -57.65 2.91 -8.66
CA ALA A 727 -58.27 2.76 -9.96
C ALA A 727 -57.29 2.18 -10.99
N TRP A 728 -56.05 2.68 -11.02
CA TRP A 728 -54.91 2.16 -11.78
C TRP A 728 -54.67 0.69 -11.47
N LYS A 729 -54.52 0.31 -10.19
CA LYS A 729 -54.29 -1.07 -9.77
C LYS A 729 -55.42 -2.00 -10.23
N LYS A 730 -56.68 -1.60 -10.06
CA LYS A 730 -57.83 -2.37 -10.56
C LYS A 730 -57.84 -2.49 -12.09
N PHE A 731 -57.38 -1.45 -12.77
CA PHE A 731 -57.24 -1.47 -14.23
C PHE A 731 -56.10 -2.39 -14.67
N VAL A 732 -54.94 -2.34 -14.02
CA VAL A 732 -53.80 -3.23 -14.26
C VAL A 732 -54.19 -4.68 -13.98
N ASP A 733 -54.84 -4.97 -12.85
CA ASP A 733 -55.37 -6.31 -12.55
C ASP A 733 -56.32 -6.80 -13.66
N PHE A 734 -57.16 -5.91 -14.20
CA PHE A 734 -57.98 -6.21 -15.37
C PHE A 734 -57.16 -6.47 -16.64
N LEU A 735 -56.13 -5.67 -16.93
CA LEU A 735 -55.25 -5.86 -18.10
C LEU A 735 -54.55 -7.22 -18.10
N PHE A 736 -54.21 -7.75 -16.93
CA PHE A 736 -53.53 -9.04 -16.76
C PHE A 736 -54.47 -10.20 -16.39
N SER A 737 -55.77 -9.94 -16.20
CA SER A 737 -56.77 -10.99 -15.90
C SER A 737 -57.03 -11.93 -17.09
N GLU A 738 -56.79 -11.47 -18.32
CA GLU A 738 -56.95 -12.25 -19.55
C GLU A 738 -55.79 -11.94 -20.53
N ARG A 739 -55.22 -12.98 -21.15
CA ARG A 739 -53.98 -12.91 -21.95
C ARG A 739 -54.08 -11.99 -23.19
N GLU A 740 -55.29 -11.74 -23.69
CA GLU A 740 -55.52 -11.00 -24.94
C GLU A 740 -55.76 -9.49 -24.72
N VAL A 741 -56.06 -9.05 -23.49
CA VAL A 741 -56.49 -7.66 -23.21
C VAL A 741 -55.37 -6.67 -23.47
N LEU A 742 -54.16 -6.92 -22.94
CA LEU A 742 -52.99 -6.06 -23.16
C LEU A 742 -52.62 -6.00 -24.65
N SER A 743 -52.70 -7.14 -25.37
CA SER A 743 -52.41 -7.22 -26.80
C SER A 743 -53.46 -6.56 -27.72
N SER A 744 -54.64 -6.24 -27.18
CA SER A 744 -55.73 -5.55 -27.89
C SER A 744 -55.63 -4.02 -27.86
N LEU A 745 -54.67 -3.47 -27.09
CA LEU A 745 -54.44 -2.03 -26.97
C LEU A 745 -53.73 -1.47 -28.20
N SER A 746 -54.07 -0.24 -28.58
CA SER A 746 -53.31 0.47 -29.61
C SER A 746 -51.95 0.92 -29.07
N GLY A 747 -50.99 1.19 -29.96
CA GLY A 747 -49.70 1.75 -29.56
C GLY A 747 -49.82 3.01 -28.71
N GLN A 748 -50.82 3.85 -28.97
CA GLN A 748 -51.03 5.09 -28.22
C GLN A 748 -51.50 4.80 -26.81
N GLN A 749 -52.36 3.79 -26.65
CA GLN A 749 -52.83 3.34 -25.35
C GLN A 749 -51.69 2.70 -24.54
N LEU A 750 -50.86 1.87 -25.17
CA LEU A 750 -49.67 1.30 -24.54
C LEU A 750 -48.70 2.39 -24.06
N ALA A 751 -48.42 3.38 -24.91
CA ALA A 751 -47.56 4.52 -24.57
C ALA A 751 -48.10 5.33 -23.38
N VAL A 752 -49.40 5.62 -23.37
CA VAL A 752 -50.04 6.34 -22.25
C VAL A 752 -49.93 5.53 -20.96
N LEU A 753 -50.17 4.21 -21.00
CA LEU A 753 -50.11 3.38 -19.80
C LEU A 753 -48.69 3.23 -19.26
N CYS A 754 -47.68 3.03 -20.12
CA CYS A 754 -46.28 2.99 -19.68
C CYS A 754 -45.83 4.32 -19.06
N LEU A 755 -46.21 5.45 -19.67
CA LEU A 755 -45.94 6.78 -19.11
C LEU A 755 -46.70 7.04 -17.81
N GLU A 756 -47.88 6.45 -17.65
CA GLU A 756 -48.68 6.62 -16.44
C GLU A 756 -48.15 5.77 -15.28
N GLU A 757 -47.68 4.56 -15.55
CA GLU A 757 -46.99 3.72 -14.57
C GLU A 757 -45.73 4.43 -14.03
N LEU A 758 -44.92 5.04 -14.91
CA LEU A 758 -43.76 5.85 -14.52
C LEU A 758 -44.08 7.06 -13.65
N LYS A 759 -45.27 7.64 -13.80
CA LYS A 759 -45.68 8.79 -12.97
C LYS A 759 -46.14 8.35 -11.58
N LEU A 760 -46.64 7.13 -11.44
CA LEU A 760 -47.23 6.64 -10.19
C LEU A 760 -46.19 6.08 -9.23
N GLY A 761 -45.04 5.66 -9.76
CA GLY A 761 -43.90 5.20 -8.98
C GLY A 761 -42.85 4.57 -9.87
N GLU A 762 -42.11 3.63 -9.29
CA GLU A 762 -41.15 2.82 -10.05
C GLU A 762 -41.87 1.98 -11.12
N PRO A 763 -41.17 1.64 -12.22
CA PRO A 763 -41.71 0.73 -13.22
C PRO A 763 -42.20 -0.56 -12.57
N ASP A 764 -43.29 -1.14 -13.07
CA ASP A 764 -43.92 -2.35 -12.51
C ASP A 764 -44.43 -3.23 -13.67
N LYS A 765 -45.64 -3.79 -13.56
CA LYS A 765 -46.14 -4.84 -14.47
C LYS A 765 -46.35 -4.39 -15.91
N VAL A 766 -46.84 -3.18 -16.16
CA VAL A 766 -47.18 -2.76 -17.53
C VAL A 766 -45.92 -2.47 -18.32
N ILE A 767 -44.96 -1.73 -17.74
CA ILE A 767 -43.68 -1.46 -18.38
C ILE A 767 -42.88 -2.75 -18.54
N ALA A 768 -42.86 -3.64 -17.54
CA ALA A 768 -42.25 -4.96 -17.64
C ALA A 768 -42.83 -5.79 -18.79
N ALA A 769 -44.17 -5.83 -18.92
CA ALA A 769 -44.83 -6.57 -19.98
C ALA A 769 -44.59 -5.99 -21.38
N VAL A 770 -44.54 -4.65 -21.51
CA VAL A 770 -44.31 -4.00 -22.81
C VAL A 770 -42.84 -4.06 -23.22
N ILE A 771 -41.90 -3.85 -22.29
CA ILE A 771 -40.47 -3.93 -22.58
C ILE A 771 -40.02 -5.37 -22.83
N GLY A 772 -40.59 -6.34 -22.09
CA GLY A 772 -40.30 -7.77 -22.23
C GLY A 772 -40.92 -8.43 -23.46
N ASP A 773 -41.87 -7.78 -24.14
CA ASP A 773 -42.51 -8.30 -25.37
C ASP A 773 -42.22 -7.38 -26.56
N ASN A 774 -41.31 -7.84 -27.44
CA ASN A 774 -40.91 -7.12 -28.65
C ASN A 774 -42.09 -6.69 -29.54
N ARG A 775 -43.19 -7.44 -29.57
CA ARG A 775 -44.36 -7.10 -30.39
C ARG A 775 -45.14 -5.94 -29.79
N LEU A 776 -45.31 -5.93 -28.46
CA LEU A 776 -45.97 -4.82 -27.76
C LEU A 776 -45.11 -3.55 -27.81
N TRP A 777 -43.79 -3.71 -27.64
CA TRP A 777 -42.84 -2.62 -27.80
C TRP A 777 -42.91 -1.99 -29.20
N GLN A 778 -42.88 -2.79 -30.27
CA GLN A 778 -42.92 -2.28 -31.65
C GLN A 778 -44.20 -1.47 -31.94
N ILE A 779 -45.37 -2.00 -31.55
CA ILE A 779 -46.65 -1.31 -31.77
C ILE A 779 -46.69 0.03 -30.99
N MET A 780 -46.07 0.09 -29.81
CA MET A 780 -45.91 1.34 -29.05
C MET A 780 -44.90 2.30 -29.71
N ASP A 781 -43.71 1.82 -30.07
CA ASP A 781 -42.61 2.62 -30.62
C ASP A 781 -42.98 3.31 -31.94
N GLU A 782 -43.85 2.68 -32.75
CA GLU A 782 -44.39 3.25 -33.99
C GLU A 782 -45.18 4.56 -33.81
N VAL A 783 -45.71 4.84 -32.60
CA VAL A 783 -46.60 5.99 -32.37
C VAL A 783 -46.09 7.01 -31.35
N ILE A 784 -45.03 6.70 -30.60
CA ILE A 784 -44.52 7.58 -29.52
C ILE A 784 -43.77 8.81 -30.00
N ASP A 785 -43.35 8.86 -31.28
CA ASP A 785 -42.77 10.06 -31.89
C ASP A 785 -43.83 11.06 -32.41
N SER A 786 -45.11 10.82 -32.13
CA SER A 786 -46.18 11.75 -32.49
C SER A 786 -46.16 13.02 -31.62
N PRO A 787 -46.60 14.19 -32.13
CA PRO A 787 -46.54 15.47 -31.41
C PRO A 787 -47.23 15.48 -30.04
N GLN A 788 -48.15 14.54 -29.80
CA GLN A 788 -48.89 14.41 -28.55
C GLN A 788 -48.03 13.93 -27.36
N PHE A 789 -46.85 13.37 -27.60
CA PHE A 789 -45.93 12.89 -26.55
C PHE A 789 -44.65 13.71 -26.45
N GLU A 790 -44.57 14.87 -27.12
CA GLU A 790 -43.39 15.73 -27.14
C GLU A 790 -42.90 16.11 -25.73
N ALA A 791 -43.85 16.38 -24.82
CA ALA A 791 -43.56 16.71 -23.42
C ALA A 791 -43.01 15.53 -22.59
N SER A 792 -43.09 14.30 -23.10
CA SER A 792 -42.63 13.07 -22.45
C SER A 792 -41.41 12.45 -23.17
N LYS A 793 -40.73 13.21 -24.04
CA LYS A 793 -39.55 12.75 -24.78
C LYS A 793 -38.46 12.16 -23.89
N VAL A 794 -38.25 12.74 -22.70
CA VAL A 794 -37.24 12.26 -21.75
C VAL A 794 -37.61 10.88 -21.22
N ASP A 795 -38.85 10.67 -20.79
CA ASP A 795 -39.31 9.39 -20.25
C ASP A 795 -39.45 8.32 -21.34
N ILE A 796 -39.87 8.72 -22.54
CA ILE A 796 -39.82 7.87 -23.73
C ILE A 796 -38.39 7.44 -24.05
N GLN A 797 -37.42 8.34 -23.94
CA GLN A 797 -36.01 8.00 -24.16
C GLN A 797 -35.49 7.05 -23.07
N LYS A 798 -35.91 7.23 -21.80
CA LYS A 798 -35.61 6.27 -20.73
C LYS A 798 -36.16 4.88 -21.05
N MET A 799 -37.41 4.77 -21.47
CA MET A 799 -38.01 3.48 -21.86
C MET A 799 -37.32 2.87 -23.08
N ARG A 800 -36.95 3.67 -24.10
CA ARG A 800 -36.16 3.22 -25.25
C ARG A 800 -34.81 2.67 -24.81
N ASN A 801 -34.15 3.33 -23.87
CA ASN A 801 -32.91 2.87 -23.29
C ASN A 801 -33.09 1.57 -22.51
N TRP A 802 -34.13 1.44 -21.69
CA TRP A 802 -34.40 0.19 -20.95
C TRP A 802 -34.75 -0.97 -21.88
N HIS A 803 -35.57 -0.75 -22.91
CA HIS A 803 -35.84 -1.80 -23.90
C HIS A 803 -34.58 -2.21 -24.67
N LYS A 804 -33.75 -1.23 -25.05
CA LYS A 804 -32.44 -1.49 -25.63
C LYS A 804 -31.56 -2.31 -24.68
N GLN A 805 -31.47 -1.94 -23.41
CA GLN A 805 -30.68 -2.64 -22.39
C GLN A 805 -31.21 -4.05 -22.11
N ALA A 806 -32.52 -4.26 -22.05
CA ALA A 806 -33.13 -5.58 -21.92
C ALA A 806 -32.83 -6.47 -23.14
N THR A 807 -32.83 -5.87 -24.35
CA THR A 807 -32.45 -6.55 -25.59
C THR A 807 -30.95 -6.87 -25.62
N GLU A 808 -30.10 -5.93 -25.20
CA GLU A 808 -28.65 -6.11 -25.08
C GLU A 808 -28.31 -7.18 -24.04
N PHE A 809 -28.98 -7.18 -22.87
CA PHE A 809 -28.88 -8.23 -21.88
C PHE A 809 -29.22 -9.58 -22.49
N THR A 810 -30.37 -9.69 -23.17
CA THR A 810 -30.82 -10.94 -23.78
C THR A 810 -29.83 -11.42 -24.85
N SER A 811 -29.30 -10.50 -25.67
CA SER A 811 -28.27 -10.80 -26.66
C SER A 811 -26.98 -11.30 -26.01
N HIS A 812 -26.49 -10.60 -24.97
CA HIS A 812 -25.29 -11.00 -24.25
C HIS A 812 -25.48 -12.30 -23.47
N PHE A 813 -26.68 -12.57 -22.94
CA PHE A 813 -27.00 -13.85 -22.32
C PHE A 813 -27.00 -14.99 -23.34
N GLN A 814 -27.57 -14.78 -24.53
CA GLN A 814 -27.47 -15.77 -25.63
C GLN A 814 -26.02 -16.00 -26.07
N GLU A 815 -25.20 -14.95 -26.14
CA GLU A 815 -23.77 -15.06 -26.40
C GLU A 815 -23.05 -15.78 -25.26
N PHE A 816 -23.43 -15.54 -24.00
CA PHE A 816 -22.90 -16.19 -22.82
C PHE A 816 -23.21 -17.70 -22.84
N GLU A 817 -24.47 -18.08 -23.08
CA GLU A 817 -24.88 -19.49 -23.19
C GLU A 817 -24.18 -20.18 -24.36
N LYS A 818 -24.04 -19.50 -25.50
CA LYS A 818 -23.24 -20.01 -26.62
C LYS A 818 -21.77 -20.19 -26.23
N SER A 819 -21.19 -19.24 -25.50
CA SER A 819 -19.79 -19.26 -25.06
C SER A 819 -19.52 -20.31 -23.99
N ARG A 820 -20.51 -20.58 -23.14
CA ARG A 820 -20.53 -21.68 -22.17
C ARG A 820 -20.44 -23.03 -22.89
N HIS A 821 -21.12 -23.20 -24.03
CA HIS A 821 -21.02 -24.41 -24.85
C HIS A 821 -19.69 -24.52 -25.62
N THR A 822 -19.09 -23.40 -26.03
CA THR A 822 -17.79 -23.39 -26.73
C THR A 822 -16.58 -23.33 -25.79
N SER A 823 -16.79 -23.24 -24.47
CA SER A 823 -15.74 -23.14 -23.43
C SER A 823 -14.76 -21.97 -23.63
N SER A 824 -15.22 -20.85 -24.19
CA SER A 824 -14.41 -19.64 -24.37
C SER A 824 -14.53 -18.74 -23.15
N SER A 825 -13.55 -18.80 -22.26
CA SER A 825 -13.43 -17.98 -21.04
C SER A 825 -13.44 -16.48 -21.33
N ARG A 826 -12.78 -16.04 -22.41
CA ARG A 826 -12.77 -14.61 -22.80
C ARG A 826 -14.15 -14.14 -23.24
N ASP A 827 -14.85 -14.94 -24.05
CA ASP A 827 -16.20 -14.61 -24.50
C ASP A 827 -17.20 -14.72 -23.34
N ILE A 828 -17.08 -15.72 -22.45
CA ILE A 828 -17.84 -15.82 -21.20
C ILE A 828 -17.68 -14.55 -20.36
N LYS A 829 -16.44 -14.07 -20.15
CA LYS A 829 -16.20 -12.82 -19.40
C LYS A 829 -16.80 -11.60 -20.11
N LYS A 830 -16.55 -11.47 -21.40
CA LYS A 830 -17.03 -10.33 -22.21
C LYS A 830 -18.56 -10.27 -22.21
N SER A 831 -19.22 -11.40 -22.49
CA SER A 831 -20.67 -11.51 -22.51
C SER A 831 -21.27 -11.33 -21.11
N PHE A 832 -20.66 -11.88 -20.05
CA PHE A 832 -21.14 -11.64 -18.68
C PHE A 832 -21.01 -10.17 -18.25
N LEU A 833 -19.90 -9.51 -18.59
CA LEU A 833 -19.69 -8.09 -18.28
C LEU A 833 -20.66 -7.19 -19.07
N GLY A 834 -20.88 -7.49 -20.35
CA GLY A 834 -21.90 -6.82 -21.16
C GLY A 834 -23.30 -7.02 -20.59
N MET A 835 -23.63 -8.25 -20.21
CA MET A 835 -24.89 -8.60 -19.57
C MET A 835 -25.06 -7.90 -18.22
N SER A 836 -24.05 -7.90 -17.35
CA SER A 836 -24.11 -7.22 -16.04
C SER A 836 -24.25 -5.71 -16.20
N SER A 837 -23.51 -5.10 -17.13
CA SER A 837 -23.61 -3.68 -17.42
C SER A 837 -25.00 -3.29 -17.93
N ALA A 838 -25.60 -4.11 -18.80
CA ALA A 838 -26.96 -3.88 -19.27
C ALA A 838 -28.00 -4.09 -18.16
N TYR A 839 -27.84 -5.12 -17.32
CA TYR A 839 -28.71 -5.40 -16.18
C TYR A 839 -28.69 -4.29 -15.12
N ASP A 840 -27.50 -3.82 -14.74
CA ASP A 840 -27.34 -2.84 -13.65
C ASP A 840 -27.89 -1.45 -14.03
N GLN A 841 -28.14 -1.23 -15.32
CA GLN A 841 -28.79 -0.02 -15.84
C GLN A 841 -30.32 -0.12 -15.89
N LEU A 842 -30.88 -1.33 -15.68
CA LEU A 842 -32.33 -1.56 -15.64
C LEU A 842 -32.89 -1.31 -14.23
N PRO A 843 -34.12 -0.79 -14.10
CA PRO A 843 -34.86 -0.72 -12.84
C PRO A 843 -35.22 -2.09 -12.28
N GLU A 844 -35.46 -2.18 -10.96
CA GLU A 844 -35.59 -3.44 -10.19
C GLU A 844 -36.65 -4.41 -10.76
N CYS A 845 -37.83 -3.92 -11.18
CA CYS A 845 -38.86 -4.78 -11.75
C CYS A 845 -38.45 -5.42 -13.10
N LEU A 846 -37.59 -4.74 -13.88
CA LEU A 846 -37.07 -5.25 -15.15
C LEU A 846 -35.88 -6.16 -14.90
N GLN A 847 -35.12 -5.91 -13.84
CA GLN A 847 -34.12 -6.84 -13.34
C GLN A 847 -34.76 -8.16 -12.93
N GLU A 848 -35.89 -8.15 -12.19
CA GLU A 848 -36.63 -9.37 -11.80
C GLU A 848 -36.97 -10.30 -12.97
N LEU A 849 -37.28 -9.74 -14.14
CA LEU A 849 -37.54 -10.53 -15.36
C LEU A 849 -36.31 -11.31 -15.87
N LEU A 850 -35.11 -10.84 -15.51
CA LEU A 850 -33.82 -11.29 -16.05
C LEU A 850 -32.89 -11.84 -14.93
N THR A 851 -33.36 -11.81 -13.68
CA THR A 851 -32.59 -12.16 -12.48
C THR A 851 -32.12 -13.60 -12.54
N GLN A 852 -32.97 -14.50 -13.03
CA GLN A 852 -32.65 -15.92 -13.09
C GLN A 852 -31.44 -16.16 -14.01
N GLU A 853 -31.47 -15.59 -15.22
CA GLU A 853 -30.40 -15.65 -16.21
C GLU A 853 -29.09 -15.03 -15.68
N LYS A 854 -29.19 -13.92 -14.92
CA LYS A 854 -28.03 -13.28 -14.28
C LYS A 854 -27.41 -14.16 -13.20
N ILE A 855 -28.22 -14.70 -12.29
CA ILE A 855 -27.75 -15.55 -11.18
C ILE A 855 -27.06 -16.80 -11.74
N GLU A 856 -27.68 -17.47 -12.70
CA GLU A 856 -27.13 -18.68 -13.33
C GLU A 856 -25.76 -18.41 -13.97
N SER A 857 -25.57 -17.24 -14.57
CA SER A 857 -24.32 -16.86 -15.22
C SER A 857 -23.23 -16.38 -14.23
N GLN A 858 -23.63 -15.82 -13.09
CA GLN A 858 -22.73 -15.16 -12.15
C GLN A 858 -21.80 -16.12 -11.41
N GLU A 859 -22.27 -17.31 -11.04
CA GLU A 859 -21.42 -18.32 -10.38
C GLU A 859 -20.26 -18.74 -11.29
N LEU A 860 -20.54 -18.94 -12.57
CA LEU A 860 -19.56 -19.37 -13.55
C LEU A 860 -18.54 -18.27 -13.85
N TYR A 861 -18.98 -17.01 -13.96
CA TYR A 861 -18.08 -15.86 -14.07
C TYR A 861 -17.18 -15.69 -12.84
N LYS A 862 -17.75 -15.73 -11.63
CA LYS A 862 -16.97 -15.61 -10.37
C LYS A 862 -15.92 -16.71 -10.24
N GLY A 863 -16.30 -17.95 -10.56
CA GLY A 863 -15.37 -19.08 -10.56
C GLY A 863 -14.23 -18.86 -11.55
N LEU A 864 -14.52 -18.33 -12.73
CA LEU A 864 -13.53 -18.06 -13.77
C LEU A 864 -12.57 -16.92 -13.41
N VAL A 865 -13.10 -15.77 -12.95
CA VAL A 865 -12.29 -14.62 -12.51
C VAL A 865 -11.40 -15.01 -11.34
N SER A 866 -11.94 -15.71 -10.35
CA SER A 866 -11.17 -16.16 -9.19
C SER A 866 -9.98 -17.04 -9.58
N LYS A 867 -10.15 -17.94 -10.56
CA LYS A 867 -9.08 -18.79 -11.08
C LYS A 867 -8.02 -17.99 -11.83
N GLU A 868 -8.43 -17.05 -12.68
CA GLU A 868 -7.50 -16.21 -13.44
C GLU A 868 -6.71 -15.23 -12.55
N ASP A 869 -7.36 -14.61 -11.57
CA ASP A 869 -6.69 -13.69 -10.64
C ASP A 869 -5.67 -14.43 -9.75
N LYS A 870 -6.00 -15.65 -9.30
CA LYS A 870 -5.05 -16.52 -8.59
C LYS A 870 -3.81 -16.81 -9.43
N TYR A 871 -4.00 -17.08 -10.73
CA TYR A 871 -2.87 -17.31 -11.65
C TYR A 871 -2.04 -16.04 -11.86
N LYS A 872 -2.66 -14.90 -12.17
CA LYS A 872 -1.94 -13.63 -12.39
C LYS A 872 -1.14 -13.22 -11.15
N LYS A 873 -1.73 -13.33 -9.97
CA LYS A 873 -1.05 -13.04 -8.71
C LYS A 873 0.14 -13.97 -8.48
N ALA A 874 -0.02 -15.27 -8.74
CA ALA A 874 1.08 -16.22 -8.64
C ALA A 874 2.19 -15.95 -9.67
N LEU A 875 1.84 -15.45 -10.86
CA LEU A 875 2.80 -15.09 -11.90
C LEU A 875 3.57 -13.80 -11.54
N GLU A 876 2.91 -12.80 -10.97
CA GLU A 876 3.53 -11.57 -10.46
C GLU A 876 4.48 -11.84 -9.27
N GLN A 877 4.13 -12.81 -8.43
CA GLN A 877 4.96 -13.23 -7.30
C GLN A 877 6.20 -14.03 -7.75
N PHE A 878 6.13 -14.72 -8.89
CA PHE A 878 7.25 -15.48 -9.42
C PHE A 878 8.36 -14.55 -9.92
N ASN A 879 9.48 -14.51 -9.20
CA ASN A 879 10.65 -13.73 -9.61
C ASN A 879 11.52 -14.54 -10.60
N PRO A 880 11.62 -14.13 -11.88
CA PRO A 880 12.37 -14.86 -12.89
C PRO A 880 13.90 -14.75 -12.74
N ASP A 881 14.40 -13.74 -12.03
CA ASP A 881 15.85 -13.54 -11.82
C ASP A 881 16.37 -14.39 -10.66
N THR A 882 15.52 -14.67 -9.67
CA THR A 882 15.81 -15.54 -8.53
C THR A 882 14.65 -16.53 -8.30
N PRO A 883 14.46 -17.51 -9.21
CA PRO A 883 13.31 -18.40 -9.15
C PRO A 883 13.39 -19.34 -7.94
N THR A 884 12.27 -19.45 -7.22
CA THR A 884 12.12 -20.29 -6.03
C THR A 884 11.13 -21.44 -6.30
N TYR A 885 11.27 -22.54 -5.56
CA TYR A 885 10.31 -23.65 -5.59
C TYR A 885 8.92 -23.22 -5.11
N ALA A 886 8.85 -22.46 -4.02
CA ALA A 886 7.58 -22.05 -3.43
C ALA A 886 6.73 -21.20 -4.39
N ASP A 887 7.36 -20.23 -5.06
CA ASP A 887 6.68 -19.35 -6.00
C ASP A 887 6.22 -20.12 -7.25
N PHE A 888 7.08 -21.00 -7.79
CA PHE A 888 6.72 -21.81 -8.95
C PHE A 888 5.65 -22.85 -8.65
N SER A 889 5.68 -23.50 -7.49
CA SER A 889 4.66 -24.47 -7.08
C SER A 889 3.28 -23.80 -6.99
N THR A 890 3.22 -22.60 -6.42
CA THR A 890 2.00 -21.78 -6.37
C THR A 890 1.50 -21.42 -7.78
N LEU A 891 2.41 -20.99 -8.65
CA LEU A 891 2.10 -20.68 -10.05
C LEU A 891 1.60 -21.90 -10.82
N ASN A 892 2.23 -23.05 -10.62
CA ASN A 892 1.87 -24.32 -11.27
C ASN A 892 0.45 -24.75 -10.92
N VAL A 893 0.11 -24.74 -9.64
CA VAL A 893 -1.24 -25.09 -9.17
C VAL A 893 -2.27 -24.11 -9.74
N ALA A 894 -1.99 -22.81 -9.71
CA ALA A 894 -2.91 -21.80 -10.21
C ALA A 894 -3.15 -21.91 -11.72
N PHE A 895 -2.10 -22.21 -12.49
CA PHE A 895 -2.17 -22.38 -13.93
C PHE A 895 -3.04 -23.58 -14.34
N PHE A 896 -2.82 -24.75 -13.72
CA PHE A 896 -3.62 -25.95 -14.03
C PHE A 896 -5.07 -25.87 -13.54
N GLN A 897 -5.41 -24.93 -12.65
CA GLN A 897 -6.78 -24.63 -12.28
C GLN A 897 -7.53 -23.77 -13.32
N LEU A 898 -6.83 -23.12 -14.26
CA LEU A 898 -7.43 -22.37 -15.35
C LEU A 898 -8.16 -23.29 -16.35
N PRO A 899 -9.22 -22.83 -17.01
CA PRO A 899 -9.79 -23.51 -18.17
C PRO A 899 -8.79 -23.60 -19.34
N ARG A 900 -8.97 -24.59 -20.23
CA ARG A 900 -8.00 -24.91 -21.30
C ARG A 900 -7.71 -23.77 -22.26
N ASP A 901 -8.66 -22.89 -22.53
CA ASP A 901 -8.47 -21.76 -23.43
C ASP A 901 -7.63 -20.64 -22.78
N LEU A 902 -7.81 -20.37 -21.48
CA LEU A 902 -6.92 -19.48 -20.73
C LEU A 902 -5.53 -20.09 -20.50
N GLN A 903 -5.44 -21.41 -20.30
CA GLN A 903 -4.14 -22.10 -20.29
C GLN A 903 -3.39 -21.87 -21.61
N LYS A 904 -4.08 -21.87 -22.76
CA LYS A 904 -3.50 -21.51 -24.05
C LYS A 904 -3.11 -20.02 -24.11
N GLU A 905 -3.96 -19.12 -23.64
CA GLU A 905 -3.64 -17.69 -23.65
C GLU A 905 -2.40 -17.36 -22.82
N TYR A 906 -2.29 -17.96 -21.63
CA TYR A 906 -1.20 -17.73 -20.69
C TYR A 906 -0.04 -18.73 -20.84
N HIS A 907 -0.04 -19.57 -21.88
CA HIS A 907 0.98 -20.61 -22.00
C HIS A 907 2.38 -19.98 -22.06
N GLU A 908 2.62 -18.94 -22.86
CA GLU A 908 3.96 -18.37 -23.05
C GLU A 908 4.56 -17.87 -21.74
N SER A 909 3.75 -17.24 -20.90
CA SER A 909 4.16 -16.76 -19.58
C SER A 909 4.49 -17.91 -18.62
N TYR A 910 3.67 -18.97 -18.62
CA TYR A 910 3.95 -20.17 -17.84
C TYR A 910 5.19 -20.92 -18.34
N ILE A 911 5.38 -21.06 -19.67
CA ILE A 911 6.57 -21.66 -20.27
C ILE A 911 7.82 -20.88 -19.86
N GLY A 912 7.77 -19.54 -19.93
CA GLY A 912 8.89 -18.70 -19.51
C GLY A 912 9.27 -18.94 -18.05
N ALA A 913 8.28 -19.07 -17.15
CA ALA A 913 8.54 -19.40 -15.74
C ALA A 913 9.12 -20.82 -15.58
N TRP A 914 8.55 -21.80 -16.29
CA TRP A 914 9.00 -23.19 -16.30
C TRP A 914 10.47 -23.30 -16.75
N GLU A 915 10.85 -22.60 -17.82
CA GLU A 915 12.23 -22.59 -18.33
C GLU A 915 13.21 -21.98 -17.34
N LYS A 916 12.82 -20.91 -16.64
CA LYS A 916 13.67 -20.23 -15.65
C LYS A 916 13.95 -21.12 -14.44
N ILE A 917 12.93 -21.78 -13.90
CA ILE A 917 13.13 -22.69 -12.77
C ILE A 917 13.88 -23.96 -13.19
N ALA A 918 13.61 -24.51 -14.38
CA ALA A 918 14.32 -25.65 -14.93
C ALA A 918 15.82 -25.33 -15.11
N ALA A 919 16.15 -24.15 -15.64
CA ALA A 919 17.53 -23.69 -15.79
C ALA A 919 18.23 -23.47 -14.44
N SER A 920 17.54 -22.90 -13.45
CA SER A 920 18.07 -22.70 -12.10
C SER A 920 18.36 -24.04 -11.41
N LEU A 921 17.45 -25.01 -11.55
CA LEU A 921 17.61 -26.36 -11.00
C LEU A 921 18.78 -27.12 -11.63
N LYS A 922 18.96 -26.99 -12.96
CA LYS A 922 20.12 -27.52 -13.69
C LYS A 922 21.45 -26.94 -13.22
N ARG A 923 21.47 -25.66 -12.87
CA ARG A 923 22.65 -24.97 -12.32
C ARG A 923 22.84 -25.17 -10.83
N ASN A 924 21.95 -25.91 -10.17
CA ASN A 924 21.94 -26.10 -8.71
C ASN A 924 21.86 -24.75 -7.94
N GLN A 925 21.08 -23.80 -8.45
CA GLN A 925 21.00 -22.40 -7.99
C GLN A 925 19.62 -22.00 -7.41
N LEU A 926 18.72 -22.97 -7.13
CA LEU A 926 17.48 -22.67 -6.41
C LEU A 926 17.80 -22.22 -4.99
N SER A 927 17.41 -20.99 -4.65
CA SER A 927 17.76 -20.32 -3.39
C SER A 927 17.00 -20.84 -2.18
N ASP A 928 15.76 -21.31 -2.35
CA ASP A 928 14.88 -21.78 -1.28
C ASP A 928 14.89 -23.31 -1.11
N ALA A 929 15.20 -24.06 -2.17
CA ALA A 929 15.37 -25.51 -2.14
C ALA A 929 16.78 -25.89 -1.63
N THR A 930 17.04 -25.59 -0.36
CA THR A 930 18.33 -25.87 0.30
C THR A 930 18.54 -27.35 0.57
N THR A 931 17.47 -28.15 0.55
CA THR A 931 17.51 -29.60 0.74
C THR A 931 17.35 -30.36 -0.58
N VAL A 932 17.92 -31.56 -0.65
CA VAL A 932 17.77 -32.47 -1.81
C VAL A 932 16.29 -32.83 -2.03
N THR A 933 15.51 -32.97 -0.96
CA THR A 933 14.07 -33.26 -0.99
C THR A 933 13.25 -32.18 -1.67
N GLU A 934 13.55 -30.91 -1.40
CA GLU A 934 12.89 -29.77 -2.07
C GLU A 934 13.25 -29.71 -3.55
N LYS A 935 14.53 -29.91 -3.90
CA LYS A 935 14.97 -30.00 -5.30
C LYS A 935 14.27 -31.13 -6.05
N LEU A 936 14.08 -32.29 -5.40
CA LEU A 936 13.36 -33.44 -5.96
C LEU A 936 11.86 -33.16 -6.17
N ALA A 937 11.22 -32.42 -5.25
CA ALA A 937 9.85 -31.96 -5.42
C ALA A 937 9.72 -31.02 -6.64
N THR A 938 10.68 -30.11 -6.82
CA THR A 938 10.74 -29.23 -8.01
C THR A 938 10.81 -30.03 -9.32
N VAL A 939 11.67 -31.06 -9.40
CA VAL A 939 11.75 -31.91 -10.61
C VAL A 939 10.41 -32.55 -10.95
N LYS A 940 9.68 -33.07 -9.95
CA LYS A 940 8.37 -33.72 -10.15
C LYS A 940 7.34 -32.75 -10.74
N ILE A 941 7.27 -31.53 -10.21
CA ILE A 941 6.38 -30.48 -10.74
C ILE A 941 6.76 -30.14 -12.18
N LEU A 942 8.06 -30.07 -12.51
CA LEU A 942 8.50 -29.79 -13.87
C LEU A 942 8.16 -30.90 -14.86
N GLN A 943 8.22 -32.17 -14.44
CA GLN A 943 7.78 -33.32 -15.25
C GLN A 943 6.28 -33.27 -15.54
N GLU A 944 5.45 -32.90 -14.57
CA GLU A 944 4.02 -32.69 -14.78
C GLU A 944 3.76 -31.56 -15.80
N GLY A 945 4.49 -30.45 -15.70
CA GLY A 945 4.44 -29.34 -16.65
C GLY A 945 4.92 -29.70 -18.07
N TYR A 946 5.88 -30.63 -18.18
CA TYR A 946 6.47 -31.06 -19.46
C TYR A 946 5.44 -31.64 -20.44
N SER A 947 4.47 -32.43 -19.91
CA SER A 947 3.43 -33.07 -20.72
C SER A 947 2.57 -32.05 -21.49
N LEU A 948 2.39 -30.85 -20.93
CA LEU A 948 1.68 -29.77 -21.60
C LEU A 948 2.54 -29.06 -22.66
N LEU A 949 3.85 -28.94 -22.43
CA LEU A 949 4.78 -28.33 -23.39
C LEU A 949 4.86 -29.16 -24.68
N GLU A 950 4.82 -30.49 -24.56
CA GLU A 950 4.75 -31.40 -25.70
C GLU A 950 3.47 -31.22 -26.54
N GLU A 951 2.32 -30.97 -25.92
CA GLU A 951 1.05 -30.74 -26.63
C GLU A 951 1.05 -29.44 -27.47
N ILE A 952 1.84 -28.43 -27.08
CA ILE A 952 1.87 -27.09 -27.70
C ILE A 952 3.02 -26.95 -28.71
N GLY A 953 3.87 -27.98 -28.86
CA GLY A 953 4.88 -28.06 -29.94
C GLY A 953 6.16 -27.24 -29.69
N ASN A 954 6.39 -26.75 -28.47
CA ASN A 954 7.65 -26.14 -28.07
C ASN A 954 8.53 -27.19 -27.41
N GLN A 955 9.70 -27.47 -27.99
CA GLN A 955 10.69 -28.33 -27.34
C GLN A 955 11.31 -27.59 -26.16
N PRO A 956 11.13 -28.07 -24.91
CA PRO A 956 11.67 -27.40 -23.74
C PRO A 956 13.21 -27.42 -23.76
N ILE A 957 13.83 -26.42 -23.13
CA ILE A 957 15.30 -26.29 -23.05
C ILE A 957 15.98 -27.54 -22.45
N ILE A 958 15.26 -28.28 -21.59
CA ILE A 958 15.71 -29.54 -20.99
C ILE A 958 14.86 -30.68 -21.56
N LEU A 959 15.51 -31.76 -22.02
CA LEU A 959 14.81 -32.95 -22.49
C LEU A 959 14.16 -33.70 -21.32
N ALA A 960 13.00 -34.35 -21.54
CA ALA A 960 12.37 -35.22 -20.53
C ALA A 960 13.36 -36.24 -19.93
N SER A 961 14.18 -36.86 -20.79
CA SER A 961 15.23 -37.80 -20.36
C SER A 961 16.28 -37.18 -19.44
N GLU A 962 16.57 -35.88 -19.57
CA GLU A 962 17.49 -35.16 -18.69
C GLU A 962 16.84 -34.83 -17.33
N LEU A 963 15.54 -34.48 -17.32
CA LEU A 963 14.77 -34.34 -16.08
C LEU A 963 14.64 -35.67 -15.33
N ASP A 964 14.39 -36.76 -16.03
CA ASP A 964 14.30 -38.12 -15.45
C ASP A 964 15.64 -38.54 -14.84
N ALA A 965 16.75 -38.27 -15.54
CA ALA A 965 18.09 -38.53 -15.02
C ALA A 965 18.39 -37.71 -13.76
N LEU A 966 18.01 -36.42 -13.75
CA LEU A 966 18.17 -35.55 -12.58
C LEU A 966 17.28 -35.99 -11.41
N GLN A 967 16.04 -36.39 -11.67
CA GLN A 967 15.15 -36.95 -10.65
C GLN A 967 15.76 -38.20 -10.03
N ASN A 968 16.23 -39.13 -10.87
CA ASN A 968 16.85 -40.37 -10.41
C ASN A 968 18.10 -40.08 -9.57
N TYR A 969 18.95 -39.14 -10.00
CA TYR A 969 20.12 -38.72 -9.21
C TYR A 969 19.73 -38.14 -7.83
N LEU A 970 18.83 -37.16 -7.79
CA LEU A 970 18.40 -36.53 -6.52
C LEU A 970 17.69 -37.54 -5.60
N GLN A 971 16.92 -38.47 -6.16
CA GLN A 971 16.34 -39.58 -5.40
C GLN A 971 17.42 -40.48 -4.82
N LYS A 972 18.41 -40.91 -5.61
CA LYS A 972 19.51 -41.76 -5.12
C LYS A 972 20.41 -41.04 -4.11
N LEU A 973 20.53 -39.72 -4.20
CA LEU A 973 21.25 -38.91 -3.21
C LEU A 973 20.49 -38.90 -1.88
N THR A 974 19.17 -38.69 -1.93
CA THR A 974 18.29 -38.77 -0.76
C THR A 974 18.31 -40.17 -0.14
N ASP A 975 18.27 -41.22 -0.96
CA ASP A 975 18.32 -42.61 -0.52
C ASP A 975 19.67 -42.91 0.18
N PHE A 976 20.79 -42.37 -0.33
CA PHE A 976 22.11 -42.53 0.29
C PHE A 976 22.20 -41.87 1.66
N ASP A 977 21.66 -40.65 1.80
CA ASP A 977 21.67 -39.91 3.07
C ASP A 977 20.80 -40.58 4.14
N ALA A 978 19.68 -41.21 3.72
CA ALA A 978 18.74 -41.87 4.62
C ALA A 978 19.19 -43.24 5.15
N VAL A 979 20.19 -43.88 4.51
CA VAL A 979 20.56 -45.26 4.78
C VAL A 979 21.78 -45.36 5.71
N GLU A 980 21.59 -46.07 6.82
CA GLU A 980 22.69 -46.48 7.74
C GLU A 980 23.27 -47.87 7.39
N ASN A 981 22.41 -48.84 7.02
CA ASN A 981 22.80 -50.22 6.67
C ASN A 981 22.67 -50.46 5.16
N GLY A 982 23.70 -50.99 4.49
CA GLY A 982 23.70 -51.12 3.02
C GLY A 982 24.21 -49.88 2.27
N LYS A 983 24.92 -48.98 2.98
CA LYS A 983 25.45 -47.71 2.47
C LYS A 983 26.38 -47.86 1.24
N LEU A 984 27.05 -49.01 1.11
CA LEU A 984 27.86 -49.36 -0.08
C LEU A 984 27.01 -49.48 -1.35
N GLU A 985 25.84 -50.13 -1.27
CA GLU A 985 24.99 -50.31 -2.46
C GLU A 985 24.27 -49.01 -2.81
N ALA A 986 23.78 -48.27 -1.81
CA ALA A 986 23.23 -46.93 -1.99
C ALA A 986 24.23 -45.97 -2.66
N PHE A 987 25.51 -46.03 -2.26
CA PHE A 987 26.57 -45.23 -2.88
C PHE A 987 26.82 -45.61 -4.35
N LYS A 988 26.80 -46.90 -4.70
CA LYS A 988 26.93 -47.35 -6.11
C LYS A 988 25.75 -46.90 -6.95
N GLU A 989 24.53 -46.99 -6.43
CA GLU A 989 23.34 -46.52 -7.13
C GLU A 989 23.38 -45.00 -7.35
N LEU A 990 23.79 -44.24 -6.33
CA LEU A 990 24.05 -42.79 -6.44
C LEU A 990 25.12 -42.49 -7.49
N GLN A 991 26.24 -43.21 -7.46
CA GLN A 991 27.31 -43.06 -8.43
C GLN A 991 26.82 -43.31 -9.86
N ASN A 992 26.08 -44.40 -10.09
CA ASN A 992 25.52 -44.70 -11.41
C ASN A 992 24.54 -43.61 -11.88
N ALA A 993 23.70 -43.12 -10.97
CA ALA A 993 22.75 -42.05 -11.27
C ALA A 993 23.46 -40.73 -11.60
N PHE A 994 24.52 -40.37 -10.86
CA PHE A 994 25.36 -39.19 -11.14
C PHE A 994 26.05 -39.31 -12.50
N PHE A 995 26.61 -40.48 -12.83
CA PHE A 995 27.28 -40.70 -14.11
C PHE A 995 26.34 -40.74 -15.31
N ALA A 996 25.05 -41.00 -15.08
CA ALA A 996 24.00 -40.94 -16.11
C ALA A 996 23.56 -39.50 -16.45
N LEU A 997 23.92 -38.49 -15.64
CA LEU A 997 23.65 -37.07 -15.93
C LEU A 997 24.45 -36.57 -17.14
N THR A 998 23.99 -35.50 -17.78
CA THR A 998 24.76 -34.82 -18.83
C THR A 998 25.91 -34.01 -18.22
N GLU A 999 26.99 -33.79 -18.98
CA GLU A 999 28.23 -33.17 -18.46
C GLU A 999 28.02 -31.79 -17.83
N ASP A 1000 27.09 -31.00 -18.36
CA ASP A 1000 26.75 -29.69 -17.82
C ASP A 1000 26.02 -29.79 -16.46
N VAL A 1001 25.06 -30.73 -16.33
CA VAL A 1001 24.35 -30.99 -15.07
C VAL A 1001 25.33 -31.56 -14.03
N LYS A 1002 26.20 -32.49 -14.44
CA LYS A 1002 27.23 -33.07 -13.57
C LYS A 1002 28.09 -32.01 -12.93
N ARG A 1003 28.59 -31.04 -13.71
CA ARG A 1003 29.45 -29.95 -13.20
C ARG A 1003 28.74 -29.13 -12.11
N ASN A 1004 27.45 -28.83 -12.30
CA ASN A 1004 26.69 -28.00 -11.37
C ASN A 1004 26.29 -28.76 -10.08
N HIS A 1005 26.08 -30.07 -10.17
CA HIS A 1005 25.75 -30.96 -9.04
C HIS A 1005 26.98 -31.69 -8.45
N GLN A 1006 28.18 -31.35 -8.95
CA GLN A 1006 29.42 -32.05 -8.61
C GLN A 1006 29.74 -31.97 -7.11
N GLN A 1007 29.47 -30.82 -6.48
CA GLN A 1007 29.80 -30.60 -5.08
C GLN A 1007 28.94 -31.48 -4.15
N ASP A 1008 27.65 -31.63 -4.44
CA ASP A 1008 26.72 -32.47 -3.66
C ASP A 1008 27.16 -33.95 -3.72
N TYR A 1009 27.59 -34.41 -4.91
CA TYR A 1009 28.15 -35.75 -5.08
C TYR A 1009 29.51 -35.92 -4.37
N ILE A 1010 30.41 -34.92 -4.45
CA ILE A 1010 31.70 -34.94 -3.75
C ILE A 1010 31.50 -35.05 -2.25
N GLU A 1011 30.53 -34.32 -1.69
CA GLU A 1011 30.20 -34.36 -0.27
C GLU A 1011 29.70 -35.75 0.14
N ALA A 1012 28.72 -36.31 -0.56
CA ALA A 1012 28.23 -37.67 -0.33
C ALA A 1012 29.36 -38.72 -0.41
N ARG A 1013 30.25 -38.59 -1.39
CA ARG A 1013 31.45 -39.44 -1.52
C ARG A 1013 32.42 -39.26 -0.35
N ASN A 1014 32.66 -38.04 0.11
CA ASN A 1014 33.55 -37.80 1.26
C ASN A 1014 32.95 -38.39 2.53
N GLN A 1015 31.64 -38.28 2.73
CA GLN A 1015 30.93 -38.95 3.82
C GLN A 1015 31.07 -40.48 3.72
N PHE A 1016 30.95 -41.04 2.52
CA PHE A 1016 31.17 -42.46 2.28
C PHE A 1016 32.62 -42.89 2.58
N VAL A 1017 33.62 -42.09 2.19
CA VAL A 1017 35.05 -42.30 2.49
C VAL A 1017 35.30 -42.27 4.01
N GLN A 1018 34.73 -41.30 4.72
CA GLN A 1018 34.86 -41.22 6.17
C GLN A 1018 34.21 -42.43 6.86
N TRP A 1019 33.02 -42.82 6.40
CA TRP A 1019 32.31 -44.02 6.86
C TRP A 1019 33.15 -45.29 6.64
N LEU A 1020 33.78 -45.44 5.47
CA LEU A 1020 34.69 -46.56 5.16
C LEU A 1020 35.92 -46.60 6.08
N ARG A 1021 36.53 -45.44 6.36
CA ARG A 1021 37.74 -45.34 7.21
C ARG A 1021 37.46 -45.58 8.68
N ALA A 1022 36.25 -45.26 9.14
CA ALA A 1022 35.83 -45.51 10.52
C ALA A 1022 35.79 -47.02 10.88
N ASN A 1023 35.91 -47.93 9.89
CA ASN A 1023 35.84 -49.39 10.07
C ASN A 1023 34.56 -49.88 10.77
N GLN A 1024 33.48 -49.09 10.74
CA GLN A 1024 32.19 -49.42 11.33
C GLN A 1024 31.28 -50.14 10.33
N ILE A 1025 31.79 -51.18 9.66
CA ILE A 1025 31.10 -51.81 8.52
C ILE A 1025 30.76 -53.27 8.85
N PRO A 1026 29.53 -53.58 9.28
CA PRO A 1026 29.05 -54.95 9.41
C PRO A 1026 29.12 -55.77 8.10
N GLU A 1027 29.07 -55.09 6.95
CA GLU A 1027 28.97 -55.69 5.62
C GLU A 1027 30.32 -56.03 4.95
N ILE A 1028 31.43 -55.40 5.36
CA ILE A 1028 32.78 -55.66 4.81
C ILE A 1028 33.53 -56.55 5.80
N LYS A 1029 33.55 -57.85 5.51
CA LYS A 1029 34.05 -58.89 6.42
C LYS A 1029 35.46 -59.32 6.08
N THR A 1030 35.92 -59.05 4.87
CA THR A 1030 37.22 -59.48 4.36
C THR A 1030 38.05 -58.33 3.81
N LEU A 1031 39.38 -58.51 3.82
CA LEU A 1031 40.34 -57.55 3.24
C LEU A 1031 40.07 -57.31 1.75
N GLN A 1032 39.56 -58.32 1.05
CA GLN A 1032 39.26 -58.26 -0.39
C GLN A 1032 38.01 -57.41 -0.69
N GLU A 1033 36.97 -57.49 0.14
CA GLU A 1033 35.78 -56.63 0.03
C GLU A 1033 36.12 -55.16 0.31
N LYS A 1034 37.01 -54.91 1.28
CA LYS A 1034 37.50 -53.55 1.58
C LYS A 1034 38.28 -52.97 0.41
N LEU A 1035 39.16 -53.75 -0.21
CA LEU A 1035 39.89 -53.33 -1.42
C LEU A 1035 38.94 -53.03 -2.58
N GLY A 1036 37.92 -53.86 -2.82
CA GLY A 1036 36.92 -53.62 -3.87
C GLY A 1036 36.09 -52.35 -3.67
N ALA A 1037 35.77 -52.00 -2.41
CA ALA A 1037 35.09 -50.73 -2.09
C ALA A 1037 35.99 -49.51 -2.33
N ILE A 1038 37.29 -49.61 -2.01
CA ILE A 1038 38.26 -48.54 -2.27
C ILE A 1038 38.50 -48.35 -3.78
N GLU A 1039 38.53 -49.43 -4.56
CA GLU A 1039 38.65 -49.38 -6.03
C GLU A 1039 37.45 -48.70 -6.70
N ALA A 1040 36.24 -48.86 -6.16
CA ALA A 1040 35.05 -48.15 -6.66
C ALA A 1040 35.14 -46.63 -6.43
N ILE A 1041 35.77 -46.20 -5.33
CA ILE A 1041 36.05 -44.79 -5.05
C ILE A 1041 37.16 -44.27 -5.96
N GLU A 1042 38.21 -45.05 -6.17
CA GLU A 1042 39.34 -44.67 -7.04
C GLU A 1042 38.88 -44.44 -8.49
N LYS A 1043 37.98 -45.29 -9.01
CA LYS A 1043 37.35 -45.07 -10.33
C LYS A 1043 36.54 -43.78 -10.43
N SER A 1044 36.11 -43.21 -9.31
CA SER A 1044 35.37 -41.94 -9.27
C SER A 1044 36.27 -40.69 -9.24
N LEU A 1045 37.60 -40.86 -9.23
CA LEU A 1045 38.58 -39.77 -9.14
C LEU A 1045 38.98 -39.14 -10.48
N ASP A 1046 38.54 -39.70 -11.62
CA ASP A 1046 38.74 -39.12 -12.97
C ASP A 1046 37.91 -37.84 -13.22
N ILE A 1047 37.16 -37.36 -12.22
CA ILE A 1047 36.43 -36.10 -12.25
C ILE A 1047 37.35 -34.99 -11.69
N GLU A 1048 37.60 -33.91 -12.46
CA GLU A 1048 38.53 -32.81 -12.09
C GLU A 1048 38.27 -32.24 -10.67
N ASN A 1049 39.34 -31.92 -9.94
CA ASN A 1049 39.37 -31.33 -8.58
C ASN A 1049 38.88 -32.20 -7.40
N ALA A 1050 38.91 -33.53 -7.52
CA ALA A 1050 38.31 -34.40 -6.52
C ALA A 1050 39.27 -35.06 -5.50
N LYS A 1051 40.51 -34.59 -5.35
CA LYS A 1051 41.44 -35.12 -4.32
C LYS A 1051 41.28 -34.36 -3.00
N THR A 1052 40.79 -35.06 -1.99
CA THR A 1052 40.75 -34.58 -0.60
C THR A 1052 41.74 -35.36 0.24
N GLU A 1053 42.23 -34.77 1.33
CA GLU A 1053 43.18 -35.42 2.26
C GLU A 1053 42.63 -36.77 2.78
N ALA A 1054 41.31 -36.90 2.92
CA ALA A 1054 40.67 -38.15 3.33
C ALA A 1054 40.77 -39.25 2.27
N VAL A 1055 40.67 -38.90 0.99
CA VAL A 1055 40.84 -39.80 -0.16
C VAL A 1055 42.32 -40.21 -0.30
N ASP A 1056 43.26 -39.26 -0.20
CA ASP A 1056 44.69 -39.57 -0.30
C ASP A 1056 45.13 -40.57 0.79
N LYS A 1057 44.67 -40.36 2.03
CA LYS A 1057 44.91 -41.30 3.14
C LYS A 1057 44.29 -42.68 2.90
N LEU A 1058 43.11 -42.75 2.28
CA LEU A 1058 42.46 -44.03 1.93
C LEU A 1058 43.27 -44.79 0.86
N LEU A 1059 43.83 -44.08 -0.13
CA LEU A 1059 44.68 -44.67 -1.17
C LEU A 1059 46.01 -45.18 -0.60
N GLU A 1060 46.64 -44.46 0.35
CA GLU A 1060 47.82 -44.97 1.07
C GLU A 1060 47.51 -46.27 1.83
N GLU A 1061 46.35 -46.34 2.50
CA GLU A 1061 45.90 -47.54 3.19
C GLU A 1061 45.68 -48.70 2.21
N LYS A 1062 45.11 -48.45 1.01
CA LYS A 1062 44.94 -49.43 -0.06
C LYS A 1062 46.26 -50.11 -0.43
N GLU A 1063 47.32 -49.33 -0.66
CA GLU A 1063 48.65 -49.86 -0.99
C GLU A 1063 49.23 -50.75 0.11
N LEU A 1064 48.96 -50.42 1.38
CA LEU A 1064 49.41 -51.23 2.51
C LEU A 1064 48.66 -52.57 2.59
N TYR A 1065 47.34 -52.55 2.41
CA TYR A 1065 46.52 -53.77 2.37
C TYR A 1065 46.90 -54.67 1.19
N GLN A 1066 47.16 -54.08 0.01
CA GLN A 1066 47.59 -54.82 -1.18
C GLN A 1066 48.93 -55.52 -0.94
N ARG A 1067 49.93 -54.81 -0.38
CA ARG A 1067 51.23 -55.39 -0.03
C ARG A 1067 51.14 -56.56 0.95
N LEU A 1068 50.25 -56.47 1.95
CA LEU A 1068 50.05 -57.56 2.91
C LEU A 1068 49.49 -58.81 2.23
N MET A 1069 48.52 -58.63 1.33
CA MET A 1069 47.92 -59.73 0.57
C MET A 1069 48.95 -60.40 -0.34
N ASP A 1070 49.83 -59.62 -0.97
CA ASP A 1070 50.89 -60.18 -1.83
C ASP A 1070 51.94 -60.93 -1.00
N ALA A 1071 52.39 -60.38 0.14
CA ALA A 1071 53.31 -61.09 1.05
C ALA A 1071 52.70 -62.37 1.64
N ALA A 1072 51.40 -62.38 1.90
CA ALA A 1072 50.67 -63.56 2.36
C ALA A 1072 50.53 -64.63 1.27
N ARG A 1073 50.59 -64.28 -0.02
CA ARG A 1073 50.60 -65.28 -1.11
C ARG A 1073 51.95 -65.99 -1.22
N GLU A 1074 53.03 -65.29 -0.88
CA GLU A 1074 54.40 -65.79 -1.01
C GLU A 1074 54.88 -66.60 0.21
N ASP A 1075 54.30 -66.39 1.39
CA ASP A 1075 54.71 -67.04 2.64
C ASP A 1075 53.60 -67.92 3.23
N THR A 1076 53.81 -69.23 3.25
CA THR A 1076 52.79 -70.21 3.68
C THR A 1076 52.35 -70.10 5.13
N ILE A 1077 53.22 -69.60 6.04
CA ILE A 1077 52.89 -69.42 7.46
C ILE A 1077 52.06 -68.15 7.62
N LEU A 1078 52.50 -67.05 7.02
CA LEU A 1078 51.77 -65.79 7.02
C LEU A 1078 50.40 -65.92 6.34
N SER A 1079 50.33 -66.64 5.21
CA SER A 1079 49.10 -66.97 4.51
C SER A 1079 48.10 -67.67 5.41
N ARG A 1080 48.54 -68.72 6.12
CA ARG A 1080 47.69 -69.51 7.00
C ARG A 1080 47.15 -68.66 8.14
N VAL A 1081 48.02 -67.93 8.83
CA VAL A 1081 47.62 -67.13 9.99
C VAL A 1081 46.70 -65.97 9.61
N ILE A 1082 46.93 -65.31 8.46
CA ILE A 1082 46.02 -64.28 7.93
C ILE A 1082 44.67 -64.89 7.56
N ASN A 1083 44.65 -66.05 6.90
CA ASN A 1083 43.42 -66.75 6.53
C ASN A 1083 42.61 -67.21 7.74
N ASP A 1084 43.26 -67.62 8.83
CA ASP A 1084 42.59 -68.00 10.09
C ASP A 1084 41.94 -66.79 10.80
N HIS A 1085 42.37 -65.56 10.46
CA HIS A 1085 41.88 -64.31 11.06
C HIS A 1085 41.12 -63.42 10.06
N LYS A 1086 40.88 -63.90 8.83
CA LYS A 1086 40.37 -63.10 7.69
C LYS A 1086 38.97 -62.51 7.88
N GLU A 1087 38.17 -63.06 8.78
CA GLU A 1087 36.78 -62.64 9.05
C GLU A 1087 36.66 -61.49 10.07
N LYS A 1088 37.79 -61.00 10.60
CA LYS A 1088 37.84 -59.92 11.61
C LYS A 1088 38.73 -58.79 11.12
N LEU A 1089 38.23 -58.00 10.17
CA LEU A 1089 38.97 -56.92 9.53
C LEU A 1089 39.51 -55.86 10.52
N SER A 1090 38.83 -55.66 11.66
CA SER A 1090 39.28 -54.81 12.78
C SER A 1090 40.66 -55.16 13.33
N LYS A 1091 41.15 -56.39 13.08
CA LYS A 1091 42.47 -56.86 13.50
C LYS A 1091 43.61 -56.40 12.59
N PHE A 1092 43.30 -55.86 11.42
CA PHE A 1092 44.27 -55.42 10.41
C PHE A 1092 44.33 -53.89 10.33
N SER A 1093 44.61 -53.24 11.46
CA SER A 1093 44.91 -51.80 11.47
C SER A 1093 46.30 -51.54 10.86
N LYS A 1094 46.54 -50.33 10.34
CA LYS A 1094 47.84 -49.93 9.76
C LYS A 1094 49.03 -50.33 10.64
N ALA A 1095 48.97 -50.01 11.93
CA ALA A 1095 50.03 -50.34 12.89
C ALA A 1095 50.23 -51.85 13.06
N VAL A 1096 49.15 -52.64 13.07
CA VAL A 1096 49.26 -54.11 13.17
C VAL A 1096 49.87 -54.68 11.89
N ILE A 1097 49.46 -54.23 10.71
CA ILE A 1097 50.02 -54.70 9.43
C ILE A 1097 51.52 -54.43 9.36
N GLU A 1098 51.96 -53.24 9.76
CA GLU A 1098 53.38 -52.90 9.86
C GLU A 1098 54.13 -53.82 10.83
N ASP A 1099 53.53 -54.15 11.98
CA ASP A 1099 54.10 -55.10 12.95
C ASP A 1099 54.21 -56.52 12.36
N LEU A 1100 53.24 -56.98 11.56
CA LEU A 1100 53.31 -58.28 10.86
C LEU A 1100 54.48 -58.32 9.88
N PHE A 1101 54.74 -57.23 9.15
CA PHE A 1101 55.91 -57.12 8.27
C PHE A 1101 57.23 -57.16 9.04
N ILE A 1102 57.30 -56.52 10.21
CA ILE A 1102 58.48 -56.56 11.08
C ILE A 1102 58.74 -57.99 11.58
N LEU A 1103 57.70 -58.71 12.01
CA LEU A 1103 57.78 -60.11 12.41
C LEU A 1103 58.25 -61.01 11.26
N LYS A 1104 57.67 -60.83 10.06
CA LYS A 1104 58.04 -61.60 8.86
C LYS A 1104 59.51 -61.38 8.50
N ARG A 1105 59.93 -60.12 8.52
CA ARG A 1105 61.31 -59.77 8.22
C ARG A 1105 62.31 -60.40 9.19
N PHE A 1106 62.01 -60.35 10.49
CA PHE A 1106 62.84 -61.01 11.51
C PHE A 1106 62.96 -62.51 11.24
N HIS A 1107 61.83 -63.17 10.93
CA HIS A 1107 61.81 -64.59 10.60
C HIS A 1107 62.69 -64.90 9.38
N ASP A 1108 62.55 -64.14 8.30
CA ASP A 1108 63.26 -64.36 7.04
C ASP A 1108 64.78 -64.17 7.21
N GLU A 1109 65.21 -63.10 7.89
CA GLU A 1109 66.62 -62.82 8.13
C GLU A 1109 67.29 -63.87 9.05
N LYS A 1110 66.59 -64.35 10.08
CA LYS A 1110 67.12 -65.40 10.97
C LYS A 1110 67.13 -66.78 10.31
N ASN A 1111 66.17 -67.07 9.42
CA ASN A 1111 66.21 -68.27 8.60
C ASN A 1111 67.37 -68.22 7.60
N GLN A 1112 67.67 -67.08 6.99
CA GLN A 1112 68.85 -66.91 6.15
C GLN A 1112 70.16 -67.11 6.94
N LEU A 1113 70.24 -66.60 8.18
CA LEU A 1113 71.38 -66.83 9.07
C LEU A 1113 71.59 -68.33 9.37
N ASN A 1114 70.50 -69.09 9.54
CA ASN A 1114 70.59 -70.54 9.71
C ASN A 1114 71.16 -71.24 8.47
N GLN A 1115 70.77 -70.81 7.26
CA GLN A 1115 71.31 -71.37 6.02
C GLN A 1115 72.83 -71.12 5.91
N ASN A 1116 73.29 -69.94 6.31
CA ASN A 1116 74.70 -69.57 6.27
C ASN A 1116 75.55 -70.31 7.31
N ASN A 1117 75.04 -70.46 8.54
CA ASN A 1117 75.80 -71.01 9.67
C ASN A 1117 75.47 -72.48 10.00
N LYS A 1118 74.54 -73.10 9.25
CA LYS A 1118 74.13 -74.51 9.35
C LYS A 1118 73.69 -74.95 10.77
N PHE A 1119 72.93 -74.13 11.50
CA PHE A 1119 72.40 -74.50 12.82
C PHE A 1119 71.35 -75.64 12.78
N GLY A 1120 70.84 -75.97 11.59
CA GLY A 1120 70.11 -77.21 11.30
C GLY A 1120 68.59 -77.09 11.34
N LYS A 1121 67.90 -78.18 10.96
CA LYS A 1121 66.42 -78.19 10.79
C LYS A 1121 65.64 -77.88 12.07
N LYS A 1122 66.18 -78.23 13.24
CA LYS A 1122 65.55 -77.94 14.53
C LYS A 1122 65.60 -76.45 14.91
N TYR A 1123 66.48 -75.65 14.29
CA TYR A 1123 66.55 -74.20 14.51
C TYR A 1123 65.46 -73.49 13.71
N THR A 1124 65.32 -73.84 12.43
CA THR A 1124 64.21 -73.37 11.58
C THR A 1124 62.85 -73.74 12.16
N ALA A 1125 62.66 -74.98 12.64
CA ALA A 1125 61.39 -75.36 13.27
C ALA A 1125 61.01 -74.50 14.50
N SER A 1126 62.00 -74.05 15.29
CA SER A 1126 61.76 -73.13 16.42
C SER A 1126 61.49 -71.70 15.97
N LEU A 1127 62.12 -71.24 14.88
CA LEU A 1127 61.85 -69.93 14.28
C LEU A 1127 60.46 -69.88 13.64
N ASP A 1128 60.10 -70.88 12.85
CA ASP A 1128 58.80 -71.02 12.22
C ASP A 1128 57.69 -71.06 13.28
N GLY A 1129 57.90 -71.84 14.36
CA GLY A 1129 56.98 -71.91 15.49
C GLY A 1129 56.85 -70.59 16.26
N PHE A 1130 57.94 -69.87 16.46
CA PHE A 1130 57.90 -68.53 17.08
C PHE A 1130 57.20 -67.52 16.17
N PHE A 1131 57.49 -67.51 14.87
CA PHE A 1131 56.87 -66.61 13.91
C PHE A 1131 55.36 -66.87 13.80
N GLU A 1132 54.94 -68.11 13.63
CA GLU A 1132 53.53 -68.48 13.55
C GLU A 1132 52.76 -68.06 14.81
N GLU A 1133 53.28 -68.38 16.00
CA GLU A 1133 52.60 -68.06 17.26
C GLU A 1133 52.61 -66.56 17.58
N THR A 1134 53.68 -65.83 17.26
CA THR A 1134 53.71 -64.37 17.45
C THR A 1134 52.79 -63.63 16.49
N LEU A 1135 52.63 -64.09 15.24
CA LEU A 1135 51.59 -63.56 14.34
C LEU A 1135 50.19 -63.78 14.92
N LYS A 1136 49.89 -64.99 15.42
CA LYS A 1136 48.60 -65.31 16.08
C LYS A 1136 48.36 -64.44 17.32
N ILE A 1137 49.39 -64.26 18.15
CA ILE A 1137 49.30 -63.41 19.35
C ILE A 1137 49.05 -61.95 18.96
N ARG A 1138 49.73 -61.42 17.93
CA ARG A 1138 49.55 -60.03 17.49
C ARG A 1138 48.15 -59.77 16.94
N LEU A 1139 47.60 -60.75 16.23
CA LEU A 1139 46.23 -60.74 15.70
C LEU A 1139 45.18 -61.21 16.74
N SER A 1140 45.58 -61.45 17.98
CA SER A 1140 44.63 -61.81 19.03
C SER A 1140 43.90 -60.59 19.58
N ASP A 1141 42.75 -60.84 20.22
CA ASP A 1141 41.97 -59.80 20.89
C ASP A 1141 42.54 -59.45 22.30
N SER A 1142 43.71 -59.99 22.65
CA SER A 1142 44.34 -59.74 23.96
C SER A 1142 44.84 -58.30 24.06
N PRO A 1143 44.76 -57.64 25.23
CA PRO A 1143 45.34 -56.31 25.44
C PRO A 1143 46.84 -56.27 25.09
N MET A 1144 47.35 -55.14 24.59
CA MET A 1144 48.74 -55.03 24.08
C MET A 1144 49.80 -55.52 25.08
N LYS A 1145 49.63 -55.24 26.37
CA LYS A 1145 50.55 -55.70 27.43
C LYS A 1145 50.52 -57.23 27.59
N VAL A 1146 49.35 -57.83 27.45
CA VAL A 1146 49.17 -59.28 27.46
C VAL A 1146 49.79 -59.91 26.22
N GLN A 1147 49.61 -59.30 25.03
CA GLN A 1147 50.27 -59.75 23.81
C GLN A 1147 51.80 -59.72 23.96
N GLN A 1148 52.34 -58.62 24.49
CA GLN A 1148 53.78 -58.49 24.74
C GLN A 1148 54.31 -59.61 25.65
N ASP A 1149 53.64 -59.86 26.77
CA ASP A 1149 54.05 -60.89 27.73
C ASP A 1149 53.91 -62.30 27.14
N GLN A 1150 52.87 -62.56 26.35
CA GLN A 1150 52.70 -63.83 25.62
C GLN A 1150 53.81 -64.04 24.60
N MET A 1151 54.19 -63.02 23.82
CA MET A 1151 55.29 -63.13 22.86
C MET A 1151 56.64 -63.36 23.56
N LYS A 1152 56.89 -62.73 24.72
CA LYS A 1152 58.11 -62.98 25.52
C LYS A 1152 58.16 -64.43 26.01
N LYS A 1153 57.05 -64.94 26.54
CA LYS A 1153 56.92 -66.35 26.96
C LYS A 1153 57.14 -67.30 25.78
N GLU A 1154 56.61 -66.97 24.61
CA GLU A 1154 56.80 -67.81 23.42
C GLU A 1154 58.26 -67.79 22.95
N ALA A 1155 58.94 -66.63 23.01
CA ALA A 1155 60.39 -66.55 22.74
C ALA A 1155 61.19 -67.44 23.69
N GLU A 1156 60.90 -67.40 24.99
CA GLU A 1156 61.54 -68.27 25.98
C GLU A 1156 61.20 -69.75 25.73
N LYS A 1157 59.95 -70.09 25.44
CA LYS A 1157 59.52 -71.46 25.18
C LYS A 1157 60.20 -72.08 23.96
N GLN A 1158 60.30 -71.32 22.87
CA GLN A 1158 60.88 -71.79 21.61
C GLN A 1158 62.41 -71.84 21.66
N PHE A 1159 63.06 -70.95 22.42
CA PHE A 1159 64.52 -70.76 22.34
C PHE A 1159 65.32 -71.05 23.64
N ASN A 1160 64.71 -71.19 24.82
CA ASN A 1160 65.45 -71.32 26.10
C ASN A 1160 65.88 -72.77 26.45
N LYS A 1161 65.43 -73.79 25.71
CA LYS A 1161 65.74 -75.21 26.00
C LYS A 1161 67.13 -75.69 25.51
N ARG A 1162 68.00 -74.81 24.99
CA ARG A 1162 69.34 -75.18 24.49
C ARG A 1162 70.39 -74.10 24.81
N HIS A 1163 71.61 -74.51 25.16
CA HIS A 1163 72.72 -73.58 25.42
C HIS A 1163 73.15 -72.78 24.18
N SER A 1164 72.92 -73.29 22.96
CA SER A 1164 73.31 -72.65 21.69
C SER A 1164 72.34 -71.57 21.17
N THR A 1165 71.20 -71.32 21.83
CA THR A 1165 70.14 -70.41 21.35
C THR A 1165 69.89 -69.18 22.23
N ARG A 1166 70.73 -68.94 23.26
CA ARG A 1166 70.60 -67.79 24.17
C ARG A 1166 70.62 -66.43 23.46
N ARG A 1167 71.41 -66.29 22.38
CA ARG A 1167 71.43 -65.06 21.55
C ARG A 1167 70.13 -64.82 20.80
N LEU A 1168 69.45 -65.90 20.38
CA LEU A 1168 68.17 -65.79 19.67
C LEU A 1168 67.03 -65.37 20.60
N VAL A 1169 67.06 -65.78 21.88
CA VAL A 1169 66.15 -65.26 22.91
C VAL A 1169 66.32 -63.73 23.05
N ALA A 1170 67.55 -63.24 23.12
CA ALA A 1170 67.83 -61.80 23.25
C ALA A 1170 67.36 -61.01 22.02
N ASP A 1171 67.64 -61.51 20.82
CA ASP A 1171 67.17 -60.90 19.56
C ASP A 1171 65.64 -60.87 19.48
N ALA A 1172 64.97 -61.95 19.89
CA ALA A 1172 63.50 -62.03 19.94
C ALA A 1172 62.91 -61.08 20.99
N LEU A 1173 63.52 -60.97 22.18
CA LEU A 1173 63.10 -60.02 23.21
C LEU A 1173 63.32 -58.56 22.77
N MET A 1174 64.36 -58.28 22.00
CA MET A 1174 64.60 -56.96 21.40
C MET A 1174 63.58 -56.64 20.31
N LEU A 1175 63.25 -57.60 19.43
CA LEU A 1175 62.17 -57.48 18.44
C LEU A 1175 60.83 -57.16 19.14
N ILE A 1176 60.49 -57.91 20.19
CA ILE A 1176 59.30 -57.66 21.01
C ILE A 1176 59.41 -56.28 21.68
N GLY A 1177 60.60 -55.86 22.09
CA GLY A 1177 60.89 -54.50 22.53
C GLY A 1177 60.65 -53.44 21.45
N ILE A 1178 60.83 -53.74 20.17
CA ILE A 1178 60.55 -52.80 19.06
C ILE A 1178 59.05 -52.76 18.74
N LEU A 1179 58.37 -53.91 18.81
CA LEU A 1179 56.93 -54.00 18.63
C LEU A 1179 56.15 -53.30 19.76
N PHE A 1180 56.68 -53.32 21.00
CA PHE A 1180 55.94 -52.88 22.21
C PHE A 1180 56.67 -51.86 23.12
N GLY A 1181 57.94 -51.53 22.88
CA GLY A 1181 58.75 -50.67 23.75
C GLY A 1181 58.52 -49.19 23.50
N GLY A 1182 57.72 -48.58 24.37
CA GLY A 1182 57.60 -47.12 24.53
C GLY A 1182 56.17 -46.60 24.49
N LEU A 1183 55.44 -46.72 25.60
CA LEU A 1183 54.28 -45.88 25.92
C LEU A 1183 54.76 -44.41 26.03
N GLY A 1184 54.75 -43.65 24.93
CA GLY A 1184 55.05 -42.21 24.90
C GLY A 1184 55.82 -41.70 23.68
N LEU A 1185 55.09 -41.26 22.65
CA LEU A 1185 55.38 -40.18 21.69
C LEU A 1185 56.63 -40.12 20.76
N VAL A 1186 57.55 -41.11 20.65
CA VAL A 1186 58.70 -40.97 19.70
C VAL A 1186 58.98 -42.21 18.80
N VAL A 1187 57.94 -42.91 18.30
CA VAL A 1187 58.15 -44.24 17.66
C VAL A 1187 58.05 -44.28 16.12
N GLY A 1188 57.50 -43.24 15.46
CA GLY A 1188 57.34 -43.23 13.99
C GLY A 1188 58.67 -43.32 13.21
N GLY A 1189 59.71 -42.63 13.68
CA GLY A 1189 61.03 -42.62 13.01
C GLY A 1189 61.80 -43.94 13.13
N ILE A 1190 61.63 -44.67 14.23
CA ILE A 1190 62.38 -45.92 14.49
C ILE A 1190 61.78 -47.09 13.68
N ARG A 1191 60.45 -47.20 13.56
CA ARG A 1191 59.79 -48.27 12.77
C ARG A 1191 60.05 -48.16 11.27
N VAL A 1192 60.01 -46.93 10.72
CA VAL A 1192 60.30 -46.67 9.30
C VAL A 1192 61.79 -46.88 9.00
N GLY A 1193 62.68 -46.51 9.92
CA GLY A 1193 64.13 -46.77 9.78
C GLY A 1193 64.49 -48.26 9.86
N VAL A 1194 63.82 -49.01 10.75
CA VAL A 1194 63.96 -50.48 10.87
C VAL A 1194 63.52 -51.18 9.60
N LEU A 1195 62.41 -50.79 8.97
CA LEU A 1195 61.94 -51.39 7.71
C LEU A 1195 62.87 -51.11 6.50
N LYS A 1196 63.78 -50.12 6.59
CA LYS A 1196 64.72 -49.76 5.52
C LYS A 1196 66.17 -50.20 5.75
N THR A 1197 66.52 -50.78 6.90
CA THR A 1197 67.91 -51.15 7.27
C THR A 1197 68.01 -52.62 7.70
N THR A 1198 69.10 -53.33 7.38
CA THR A 1198 69.34 -54.74 7.75
C THR A 1198 69.31 -54.91 9.28
N PHE A 1199 68.37 -55.71 9.80
CA PHE A 1199 68.13 -55.80 11.23
C PHE A 1199 69.27 -56.59 11.92
N LEU A 1200 69.95 -55.93 12.86
CA LEU A 1200 70.92 -56.50 13.81
C LEU A 1200 72.03 -57.40 13.20
N PHE A 1201 73.18 -56.76 12.91
CA PHE A 1201 74.56 -57.26 12.66
C PHE A 1201 75.05 -57.38 11.19
N THR A 1202 75.89 -56.41 10.81
CA THR A 1202 76.81 -56.44 9.65
C THR A 1202 78.08 -57.26 9.98
N HIS A 1203 78.24 -58.40 9.31
CA HIS A 1203 79.43 -59.17 8.87
C HIS A 1203 80.85 -59.01 9.50
N ALA A 1204 81.00 -58.58 10.75
CA ALA A 1204 82.27 -58.66 11.48
C ALA A 1204 82.15 -59.62 12.69
N PRO A 1205 82.96 -60.70 12.79
CA PRO A 1205 82.97 -61.55 13.97
C PRO A 1205 83.45 -60.72 15.17
N THR A 1206 82.65 -60.67 16.23
CA THR A 1206 83.05 -59.97 17.46
C THR A 1206 83.97 -60.87 18.30
N ASP A 1207 84.91 -60.30 19.08
CA ASP A 1207 85.90 -61.08 19.85
C ASP A 1207 85.25 -62.14 20.78
N ARG A 1208 84.01 -61.89 21.25
CA ARG A 1208 83.23 -62.83 22.06
C ARG A 1208 82.56 -63.96 21.26
N GLU A 1209 82.43 -63.83 19.94
CA GLU A 1209 81.92 -64.85 19.01
C GLU A 1209 83.01 -65.89 18.70
N ASN A 1210 84.28 -65.46 18.69
CA ASN A 1210 85.44 -66.35 18.75
C ASN A 1210 85.51 -67.08 20.10
N ASP A 1211 85.25 -66.39 21.22
CA ASP A 1211 85.25 -67.02 22.56
C ASP A 1211 84.11 -68.04 22.75
N PHE A 1212 82.91 -67.77 22.23
CA PHE A 1212 81.77 -68.70 22.33
C PHE A 1212 81.94 -69.92 21.39
N THR A 1213 82.55 -69.72 20.22
CA THR A 1213 82.94 -70.81 19.30
C THR A 1213 84.12 -71.62 19.84
N ALA A 1214 85.01 -71.00 20.63
CA ALA A 1214 86.10 -71.66 21.35
C ALA A 1214 85.61 -72.44 22.60
N LEU A 1215 84.56 -71.96 23.29
CA LEU A 1215 83.90 -72.64 24.40
C LEU A 1215 83.12 -73.89 23.93
N LEU A 1216 82.44 -73.82 22.78
CA LEU A 1216 81.77 -74.98 22.17
C LEU A 1216 82.74 -76.04 21.60
N LYS A 1217 84.04 -75.72 21.48
CA LYS A 1217 85.10 -76.68 21.10
C LYS A 1217 85.88 -77.24 22.29
N LYS A 1218 85.60 -76.81 23.53
CA LYS A 1218 86.36 -77.18 24.75
C LYS A 1218 85.59 -78.06 25.76
N GLU A 1219 84.39 -78.53 25.42
CA GLU A 1219 83.61 -79.46 26.27
C GLU A 1219 83.87 -80.96 26.03
N ASP A 1220 84.90 -81.31 25.24
CA ASP A 1220 85.51 -82.66 25.27
C ASP A 1220 86.74 -82.66 26.21
N ALA A 1221 86.52 -83.04 27.48
CA ALA A 1221 87.48 -83.49 28.52
C ALA A 1221 88.08 -82.42 29.50
N PRO A 1222 88.47 -82.78 30.76
CA PRO A 1222 87.63 -82.54 31.95
C PRO A 1222 88.27 -81.80 33.16
N GLN A 1223 87.39 -81.31 34.06
CA GLN A 1223 87.51 -81.03 35.52
C GLN A 1223 88.40 -79.88 36.05
N HIS A 1224 87.79 -78.89 36.73
CA HIS A 1224 87.78 -78.72 38.21
C HIS A 1224 87.32 -77.31 38.67
N ALA A 1225 86.57 -77.28 39.79
CA ALA A 1225 86.45 -76.25 40.84
C ALA A 1225 85.91 -74.84 40.45
N GLU A 1226 85.26 -74.03 41.28
CA GLU A 1226 84.52 -74.07 42.55
C GLU A 1226 83.83 -72.67 42.63
N ASP A 1227 82.66 -72.61 43.26
CA ASP A 1227 82.05 -71.49 43.99
C ASP A 1227 81.80 -70.07 43.41
N GLU A 1228 80.52 -69.69 43.59
CA GLU A 1228 79.99 -68.43 44.12
C GLU A 1228 80.52 -67.07 43.59
N ASN A 1229 79.66 -66.23 43.02
CA ASN A 1229 78.79 -65.35 43.84
C ASN A 1229 77.93 -64.41 42.99
N ALA A 1230 76.81 -64.02 43.60
CA ALA A 1230 75.77 -63.16 43.09
C ALA A 1230 76.18 -61.69 42.93
N SER A 1231 75.24 -60.91 42.38
CA SER A 1231 75.12 -59.45 42.41
C SER A 1231 75.76 -58.66 41.25
N MET A 1232 74.93 -58.31 40.26
CA MET A 1232 74.76 -56.90 39.90
C MET A 1232 73.49 -56.71 39.04
N LYS A 1233 72.40 -56.38 39.73
CA LYS A 1233 71.31 -55.56 39.19
C LYS A 1233 71.76 -54.09 39.22
N GLU A 1234 71.04 -53.28 38.45
CA GLU A 1234 70.83 -51.84 38.58
C GLU A 1234 71.67 -50.87 37.74
N ASN A 1235 70.90 -49.92 37.18
CA ASN A 1235 71.24 -48.55 36.78
C ASN A 1235 71.66 -48.30 35.33
N LEU A 1236 70.66 -48.19 34.46
CA LEU A 1236 70.77 -47.56 33.14
C LEU A 1236 69.49 -46.79 32.77
N PHE A 1237 69.00 -45.92 33.67
CA PHE A 1237 68.07 -44.84 33.31
C PHE A 1237 68.28 -43.63 34.22
N LYS A 1238 69.10 -42.68 33.76
CA LYS A 1238 68.95 -41.26 34.07
C LYS A 1238 69.11 -40.45 32.77
N PRO A 1239 68.10 -39.67 32.37
CA PRO A 1239 68.19 -38.72 31.28
C PRO A 1239 68.69 -37.36 31.80
N ASP A 1240 69.45 -36.65 30.97
CA ASP A 1240 69.86 -35.27 31.24
C ASP A 1240 69.02 -34.31 30.39
N SER A 1241 68.54 -33.26 31.05
CA SER A 1241 67.62 -32.25 30.53
C SER A 1241 68.38 -30.95 30.32
N SER A 1242 68.44 -30.45 29.09
CA SER A 1242 68.55 -29.01 28.90
C SER A 1242 67.88 -28.54 27.61
N ILE A 1243 67.05 -27.50 27.83
CA ILE A 1243 66.70 -26.36 26.96
C ILE A 1243 65.20 -26.26 26.61
N LEU A 1244 64.52 -25.59 27.54
CA LEU A 1244 63.43 -24.64 27.31
C LEU A 1244 63.96 -23.44 26.52
N ALA A 1245 63.28 -23.07 25.43
CA ALA A 1245 62.73 -21.73 25.24
C ALA A 1245 61.79 -21.72 24.02
N TYR A 1246 60.50 -21.47 24.32
CA TYR A 1246 59.30 -21.29 23.49
C TYR A 1246 58.62 -22.53 22.91
#